data_AF-A0A1C6IJ31-F1
#
_entry.id   AF-A0A1C6IJ31-F1
#
_cell.length_a   1.000
_cell.length_b   1.000
_cell.length_c   1.000
_cell.angle_alpha   90.00
_cell.angle_beta   90.00
_cell.angle_gamma   90.00
#
_symmetry.space_group_name_H-M   'P 1'
#
loop_
_entity.id
_entity.type
_entity.pdbx_description
1 polymer ?
#
loop_
_entity_poly.entity_id
_entity_poly.type
_entity_poly.pdbx_seq_one_letter_code
_entity_poly.pdbx_strand_id
1 'polypeptide(L)'
;MKNEKILTIIKGQEFKLSLKDKIEINDIFYDQYLEAAAMLENIVANEERDKQPDWKKAETENNIIAFCGERGEGKSSAMFTFINAVVNEKEQKESTIFAQCENVKNTVFSEPIVIDPSAFDNVHNVLDIIIASLYRKFSDKYDVSPERFANYRREELLNEFQKVYKDISLLNDPVKMLEEEYDYEGSIEKISKMGESLRLRRDLSNLVKLYLDYMMTEDSRNQYTSKKLLIAIDDLDMCNANAYKMAEQIRKYLIIPDIVIVMALKVEQLQLCVQEENFKNYSNVLKNQGKIAGAVIDVEDMAERYIAKLIPKSRRIYLPNVRYIENAKIVYQKNEEEIIYADKITNSLNASLLDLIYMKTGMRFLLNDEKMNWLQPDNLRDTVNLISLLGDMKVPENDSEYLDNIEKFTEYFEKEWIPQNCELVNYKEVQNLIRVPYLQLNSEVWYFLNENYKKSDKKYVLPPASFQMERTNCFFWILNWFTTYKNSMFDKKDNKFAYMFEILYTLRLNNLQRSRCYEELGEFIGGYIWGPSFDDIIPNAAGDNPMVRSRFFFSTMSVYNLFSEKVGNAFNITNELLDPNKDYISKLSENDKEKEYKIFNWVMLGLFSNICKEITDNIENPPMVRYIYNSNIIFSNYRLNNPLQICLENYIIGICSLESLYKKLNIEILGISKEDFQKVIRRIENDNSNKIHAFRTIFSNIDLIMRFHEYCWKNRQSKESGNKDERGKTRAVVDRFFRNIERFYREYIDKNFEEKLNNLILRDSDGEEAVINISELYADLLQRSIEESVSFEEKQKQDKVKEMMDSLDFDVQPDEPLQSVSTYLKNKSAENVLKNVKNIIHNMKRYQVRHKDEKVEGDNAGFIIMREYAIDYYQRVAEFWVENPKLDIPEEMSKEYKDIAKDCSKYNEEK
;
A
#
# COMPACT_ATOMS: atom_id res chain seq x y z
N MET A 1 16.74 -23.07 -11.90
CA MET A 1 15.61 -23.49 -12.75
C MET A 1 14.80 -24.67 -12.17
N LYS A 2 15.03 -25.14 -10.93
CA LYS A 2 14.44 -26.41 -10.43
C LYS A 2 13.08 -26.33 -9.69
N ASN A 3 12.46 -25.15 -9.53
CA ASN A 3 11.24 -24.96 -8.70
C ASN A 3 10.16 -24.08 -9.38
N GLU A 4 10.04 -24.11 -10.70
CA GLU A 4 8.99 -23.33 -11.39
C GLU A 4 7.62 -24.02 -11.23
N LYS A 5 6.62 -23.29 -10.72
CA LYS A 5 5.26 -23.77 -10.53
C LYS A 5 4.31 -23.12 -11.55
N ILE A 6 3.30 -23.84 -12.02
CA ILE A 6 2.33 -23.37 -13.01
C ILE A 6 0.91 -23.60 -12.49
N LEU A 7 0.14 -22.53 -12.39
CA LEU A 7 -1.30 -22.54 -12.18
C LEU A 7 -1.99 -22.46 -13.55
N THR A 8 -2.46 -23.60 -14.04
CA THR A 8 -3.26 -23.69 -15.27
C THR A 8 -4.74 -23.61 -14.95
N ILE A 9 -5.44 -22.69 -15.58
CA ILE A 9 -6.89 -22.50 -15.47
C ILE A 9 -7.50 -22.66 -16.86
N ILE A 10 -8.49 -23.54 -16.97
CA ILE A 10 -9.20 -23.83 -18.22
C ILE A 10 -10.56 -23.13 -18.21
N LYS A 11 -10.85 -22.35 -19.25
CA LYS A 11 -12.11 -21.61 -19.37
C LYS A 11 -13.31 -22.55 -19.41
N GLY A 12 -14.33 -22.27 -18.60
CA GLY A 12 -15.52 -23.13 -18.43
C GLY A 12 -15.32 -24.31 -17.47
N GLN A 13 -14.14 -24.44 -16.86
CA GLN A 13 -13.83 -25.43 -15.84
C GLN A 13 -13.27 -24.81 -14.54
N GLU A 14 -13.35 -23.48 -14.40
CA GLU A 14 -12.75 -22.70 -13.30
C GLU A 14 -13.19 -23.18 -11.92
N PHE A 15 -14.44 -23.65 -11.81
CA PHE A 15 -15.08 -24.05 -10.57
C PHE A 15 -15.29 -25.56 -10.44
N LYS A 16 -14.82 -26.34 -11.44
CA LYS A 16 -14.90 -27.79 -11.40
C LYS A 16 -13.71 -28.35 -10.62
N LEU A 17 -13.85 -29.60 -10.15
CA LEU A 17 -12.70 -30.35 -9.66
C LEU A 17 -11.67 -30.44 -10.78
N SER A 18 -10.50 -29.84 -10.55
CA SER A 18 -9.37 -29.90 -11.49
C SER A 18 -8.70 -31.24 -11.28
N LEU A 19 -9.11 -32.23 -12.07
CA LEU A 19 -8.53 -33.56 -12.10
C LEU A 19 -7.48 -33.59 -13.20
N LYS A 20 -6.21 -33.75 -12.82
CA LYS A 20 -5.14 -33.94 -13.78
C LYS A 20 -4.95 -35.43 -14.06
N ASP A 21 -4.76 -35.75 -15.34
CA ASP A 21 -4.42 -37.10 -15.78
C ASP A 21 -2.97 -37.46 -15.45
N LYS A 22 -2.10 -36.45 -15.36
CA LYS A 22 -0.68 -36.58 -15.06
C LYS A 22 -0.23 -35.51 -14.09
N ILE A 23 0.66 -35.90 -13.17
CA ILE A 23 1.32 -34.98 -12.23
C ILE A 23 2.68 -34.60 -12.80
N GLU A 24 2.90 -33.31 -13.02
CA GLU A 24 4.14 -32.74 -13.54
C GLU A 24 4.95 -32.05 -12.44
N ILE A 25 6.27 -31.98 -12.61
CA ILE A 25 7.19 -31.32 -11.66
C ILE A 25 6.81 -29.86 -11.41
N ASN A 26 6.20 -29.21 -12.41
CA ASN A 26 5.82 -27.81 -12.33
C ASN A 26 4.42 -27.61 -11.74
N ASP A 27 3.76 -28.66 -11.23
CA ASP A 27 2.45 -28.50 -10.61
C ASP A 27 2.51 -27.69 -9.31
N ILE A 28 1.48 -26.88 -9.07
CA ILE A 28 1.42 -25.99 -7.90
C ILE A 28 1.49 -26.76 -6.57
N PHE A 29 0.98 -28.00 -6.55
CA PHE A 29 0.95 -28.92 -5.40
C PHE A 29 1.96 -30.08 -5.50
N TYR A 30 2.97 -29.97 -6.38
CA TYR A 30 3.94 -31.06 -6.61
C TYR A 30 4.62 -31.53 -5.31
N ASP A 31 5.03 -30.61 -4.45
CA ASP A 31 5.65 -30.91 -3.16
C ASP A 31 4.70 -31.69 -2.23
N GLN A 32 3.41 -31.32 -2.22
CA GLN A 32 2.37 -32.00 -1.44
C GLN A 32 2.12 -33.41 -1.97
N TYR A 33 2.21 -33.62 -3.29
CA TYR A 33 2.11 -34.96 -3.87
C TYR A 33 3.31 -35.85 -3.52
N LEU A 34 4.53 -35.29 -3.43
CA LEU A 34 5.70 -36.01 -2.94
C LEU A 34 5.54 -36.45 -1.49
N GLU A 35 5.04 -35.56 -0.62
CA GLU A 35 4.74 -35.90 0.77
C GLU A 35 3.68 -37.02 0.86
N ALA A 36 2.61 -36.92 0.07
CA ALA A 36 1.57 -37.95 -0.01
C ALA A 36 2.12 -39.30 -0.47
N ALA A 37 2.98 -39.32 -1.49
CA ALA A 37 3.63 -40.52 -1.99
C ALA A 37 4.53 -41.18 -0.92
N ALA A 38 5.31 -40.38 -0.17
CA ALA A 38 6.12 -40.88 0.93
C ALA A 38 5.27 -41.44 2.09
N MET A 39 4.14 -40.78 2.41
CA MET A 39 3.19 -41.30 3.40
C MET A 39 2.57 -42.62 2.95
N LEU A 40 2.22 -42.74 1.67
CA LEU A 40 1.66 -43.94 1.08
C LEU A 40 2.66 -45.10 1.08
N GLU A 41 3.92 -44.85 0.69
CA GLU A 41 5.02 -45.82 0.74
C GLU A 41 5.15 -46.41 2.15
N ASN A 42 5.10 -45.59 3.20
CA ASN A 42 5.15 -46.05 4.59
C ASN A 42 3.91 -46.88 4.99
N ILE A 43 2.72 -46.56 4.46
CA ILE A 43 1.50 -47.36 4.75
C ILE A 43 1.62 -48.75 4.12
N VAL A 44 2.13 -48.80 2.90
CA VAL A 44 2.21 -50.03 2.10
C VAL A 44 3.36 -50.94 2.56
N ALA A 45 4.51 -50.37 2.95
CA ALA A 45 5.69 -51.12 3.38
C ALA A 45 5.47 -52.02 4.61
N ASN A 46 4.43 -51.75 5.42
CA ASN A 46 4.23 -52.39 6.71
C ASN A 46 3.59 -53.79 6.69
N GLU A 47 3.45 -54.44 5.53
CA GLU A 47 2.90 -55.80 5.44
C GLU A 47 3.81 -56.89 6.05
N GLU A 48 5.11 -56.65 6.23
CA GLU A 48 6.02 -57.67 6.81
C GLU A 48 5.80 -57.95 8.31
N ARG A 49 4.96 -57.17 9.02
CA ARG A 49 4.66 -57.37 10.45
C ARG A 49 3.54 -58.38 10.74
N ASP A 50 2.91 -58.97 9.74
CA ASP A 50 1.78 -59.91 9.94
C ASP A 50 2.19 -61.26 10.59
N LYS A 51 3.50 -61.50 10.79
CA LYS A 51 4.05 -62.64 11.55
C LYS A 51 4.21 -62.41 13.06
N GLN A 52 3.86 -61.23 13.59
CA GLN A 52 3.98 -60.92 15.02
C GLN A 52 2.73 -61.35 15.83
N PRO A 53 2.83 -61.62 17.15
CA PRO A 53 1.67 -61.95 17.99
C PRO A 53 0.68 -60.77 18.15
N ASP A 54 -0.62 -61.06 18.28
CA ASP A 54 -1.73 -60.08 18.22
C ASP A 54 -1.60 -58.88 19.19
N TRP A 55 -0.94 -59.04 20.34
CA TRP A 55 -0.70 -57.93 21.27
C TRP A 55 0.34 -56.90 20.76
N LYS A 56 1.22 -57.29 19.83
CA LYS A 56 2.12 -56.38 19.09
C LYS A 56 1.48 -55.80 17.81
N LYS A 57 0.38 -56.41 17.32
CA LYS A 57 -0.45 -55.87 16.23
C LYS A 57 -1.41 -54.76 16.68
N ALA A 58 -1.55 -54.56 18.00
CA ALA A 58 -2.50 -53.61 18.58
C ALA A 58 -2.22 -52.15 18.19
N GLU A 59 -0.99 -51.84 17.76
CA GLU A 59 -0.61 -50.57 17.14
C GLU A 59 -0.48 -50.74 15.62
N THR A 60 -1.60 -50.96 14.92
CA THR A 60 -1.62 -50.79 13.46
C THR A 60 -1.26 -49.34 13.16
N GLU A 61 -0.21 -49.11 12.36
CA GLU A 61 0.14 -47.77 11.90
C GLU A 61 -1.04 -47.13 11.17
N ASN A 62 -1.27 -45.86 11.46
CA ASN A 62 -2.40 -45.12 10.91
C ASN A 62 -2.35 -45.13 9.37
N ASN A 63 -3.44 -45.54 8.71
CA ASN A 63 -3.57 -45.74 7.26
C ASN A 63 -4.25 -44.54 6.54
N ILE A 64 -4.34 -43.39 7.20
CA ILE A 64 -4.97 -42.18 6.68
C ILE A 64 -3.90 -41.24 6.11
N ILE A 65 -4.21 -40.61 4.99
CA ILE A 65 -3.50 -39.46 4.43
C ILE A 65 -4.51 -38.31 4.33
N ALA A 66 -4.26 -37.20 5.05
CA ALA A 66 -5.17 -36.07 5.07
C ALA A 66 -4.58 -34.87 4.33
N PHE A 67 -5.26 -34.41 3.28
CA PHE A 67 -5.03 -33.11 2.64
C PHE A 67 -5.75 -32.02 3.44
N CYS A 68 -4.98 -31.18 4.11
CA CYS A 68 -5.43 -30.17 5.05
C CYS A 68 -5.26 -28.76 4.47
N GLY A 69 -6.19 -27.87 4.81
CA GLY A 69 -6.19 -26.49 4.32
C GLY A 69 -7.49 -25.75 4.60
N GLU A 70 -7.50 -24.45 4.35
CA GLU A 70 -8.66 -23.59 4.45
C GLU A 70 -9.70 -23.85 3.34
N ARG A 71 -10.87 -23.24 3.46
CA ARG A 71 -11.91 -23.34 2.43
C ARG A 71 -11.41 -22.67 1.15
N GLY A 72 -11.55 -23.36 0.01
CA GLY A 72 -11.15 -22.84 -1.30
C GLY A 72 -9.67 -22.97 -1.64
N GLU A 73 -8.85 -23.68 -0.85
CA GLU A 73 -7.42 -23.90 -1.16
C GLU A 73 -7.14 -25.04 -2.16
N GLY A 74 -8.16 -25.80 -2.56
CA GLY A 74 -8.01 -26.89 -3.54
C GLY A 74 -7.80 -28.29 -2.97
N LYS A 75 -8.14 -28.51 -1.69
CA LYS A 75 -8.02 -29.82 -0.99
C LYS A 75 -8.57 -31.00 -1.81
N SER A 76 -9.83 -30.90 -2.24
CA SER A 76 -10.52 -31.94 -2.99
C SER A 76 -9.85 -32.20 -4.34
N SER A 77 -9.51 -31.14 -5.10
CA SER A 77 -8.80 -31.27 -6.38
C SER A 77 -7.43 -31.92 -6.22
N ALA A 78 -6.67 -31.54 -5.19
CA ALA A 78 -5.37 -32.13 -4.89
C ALA A 78 -5.51 -33.61 -4.51
N MET A 79 -6.43 -33.92 -3.60
CA MET A 79 -6.73 -35.28 -3.17
C MET A 79 -7.09 -36.19 -4.34
N PHE A 80 -8.06 -35.80 -5.18
CA PHE A 80 -8.50 -36.64 -6.29
C PHE A 80 -7.44 -36.76 -7.40
N THR A 81 -6.63 -35.72 -7.65
CA THR A 81 -5.50 -35.82 -8.58
C THR A 81 -4.46 -36.82 -8.08
N PHE A 82 -4.14 -36.81 -6.78
CA PHE A 82 -3.24 -37.81 -6.19
C PHE A 82 -3.83 -39.22 -6.28
N ILE A 83 -5.11 -39.40 -5.97
CA ILE A 83 -5.81 -40.68 -6.11
C ILE A 83 -5.77 -41.20 -7.55
N ASN A 84 -5.98 -40.31 -8.53
CA ASN A 84 -5.90 -40.68 -9.95
C ASN A 84 -4.51 -41.20 -10.32
N ALA A 85 -3.45 -40.54 -9.85
CA ALA A 85 -2.07 -40.96 -10.07
C ALA A 85 -1.72 -42.30 -9.38
N VAL A 86 -2.34 -42.61 -8.24
CA VAL A 86 -2.17 -43.88 -7.51
C VAL A 86 -2.83 -45.05 -8.24
N VAL A 87 -4.01 -44.84 -8.83
CA VAL A 87 -4.80 -45.90 -9.49
C VAL A 87 -4.39 -46.12 -10.95
N ASN A 88 -3.87 -45.09 -11.62
CA ASN A 88 -3.40 -45.19 -13.00
C ASN A 88 -2.03 -45.90 -13.06
N GLU A 89 -1.98 -47.14 -13.54
CA GLU A 89 -0.76 -47.95 -13.63
C GLU A 89 0.40 -47.27 -14.36
N LYS A 90 0.09 -46.48 -15.39
CA LYS A 90 1.12 -45.78 -16.16
C LYS A 90 1.77 -44.68 -15.32
N GLU A 91 0.95 -43.85 -14.68
CA GLU A 91 1.44 -42.79 -13.79
C GLU A 91 2.12 -43.35 -12.55
N GLN A 92 1.61 -44.43 -11.96
CA GLN A 92 2.25 -45.09 -10.81
C GLN A 92 3.69 -45.52 -11.11
N LYS A 93 3.98 -45.95 -12.35
CA LYS A 93 5.30 -46.41 -12.80
C LYS A 93 6.19 -45.29 -13.33
N GLU A 94 5.63 -44.34 -14.06
CA GLU A 94 6.37 -43.31 -14.81
C GLU A 94 6.46 -41.96 -14.08
N SER A 95 5.54 -41.66 -13.15
CA SER A 95 5.46 -40.37 -12.49
C SER A 95 6.66 -40.12 -11.58
N THR A 96 7.11 -38.88 -11.56
CA THR A 96 8.29 -38.47 -10.79
C THR A 96 8.04 -38.50 -9.28
N ILE A 97 6.77 -38.40 -8.83
CA ILE A 97 6.43 -38.43 -7.41
C ILE A 97 6.61 -39.82 -6.78
N PHE A 98 6.47 -40.89 -7.58
CA PHE A 98 6.63 -42.27 -7.13
C PHE A 98 8.02 -42.83 -7.43
N ALA A 99 8.96 -42.01 -7.93
CA ALA A 99 10.27 -42.48 -8.37
C ALA A 99 11.02 -43.31 -7.30
N GLN A 100 10.85 -42.96 -6.03
CA GLN A 100 11.48 -43.63 -4.87
C GLN A 100 10.52 -44.55 -4.07
N CYS A 101 9.29 -44.77 -4.57
CA CYS A 101 8.24 -45.52 -3.87
C CYS A 101 8.11 -46.94 -4.44
N GLU A 102 9.05 -47.82 -4.11
CA GLU A 102 9.08 -49.18 -4.64
C GLU A 102 7.93 -50.05 -4.11
N ASN A 103 7.51 -49.87 -2.85
CA ASN A 103 6.37 -50.61 -2.33
C ASN A 103 5.08 -50.17 -3.01
N VAL A 104 4.88 -48.86 -3.25
CA VAL A 104 3.72 -48.36 -4.01
C VAL A 104 3.67 -48.95 -5.42
N LYS A 105 4.80 -48.97 -6.15
CA LYS A 105 4.87 -49.57 -7.51
C LYS A 105 4.56 -51.07 -7.52
N ASN A 106 4.81 -51.76 -6.42
CA ASN A 106 4.55 -53.19 -6.24
C ASN A 106 3.17 -53.49 -5.60
N THR A 107 2.30 -52.48 -5.49
CA THR A 107 0.94 -52.61 -4.95
C THR A 107 -0.13 -52.23 -5.96
N VAL A 108 -1.18 -53.05 -6.04
CA VAL A 108 -2.40 -52.72 -6.80
C VAL A 108 -3.42 -52.05 -5.88
N PHE A 109 -3.94 -50.90 -6.33
CA PHE A 109 -5.00 -50.17 -5.66
C PHE A 109 -6.34 -50.41 -6.34
N SER A 110 -7.40 -50.60 -5.55
CA SER A 110 -8.76 -50.63 -6.08
C SER A 110 -9.15 -49.27 -6.65
N GLU A 111 -10.12 -49.26 -7.57
CA GLU A 111 -10.85 -48.03 -7.86
C GLU A 111 -11.39 -47.41 -6.55
N PRO A 112 -11.27 -46.08 -6.38
CA PRO A 112 -11.61 -45.43 -5.13
C PRO A 112 -13.09 -45.59 -4.81
N ILE A 113 -13.40 -45.77 -3.53
CA ILE A 113 -14.74 -45.56 -2.98
C ILE A 113 -14.79 -44.11 -2.53
N VAL A 114 -15.53 -43.28 -3.27
CA VAL A 114 -15.72 -41.86 -2.91
C VAL A 114 -16.90 -41.74 -1.96
N ILE A 115 -16.64 -41.16 -0.80
CA ILE A 115 -17.63 -40.89 0.23
C ILE A 115 -17.86 -39.39 0.25
N ASP A 116 -19.08 -39.00 -0.07
CA ASP A 116 -19.59 -37.65 0.15
C ASP A 116 -20.36 -37.64 1.49
N PRO A 117 -19.86 -36.95 2.53
CA PRO A 117 -20.51 -36.85 3.83
C PRO A 117 -21.92 -36.23 3.75
N SER A 118 -22.25 -35.47 2.70
CA SER A 118 -23.60 -34.96 2.49
C SER A 118 -24.62 -36.04 2.15
N ALA A 119 -24.18 -37.22 1.70
CA ALA A 119 -25.03 -38.39 1.48
C ALA A 119 -25.38 -39.14 2.78
N PHE A 120 -24.92 -38.65 3.94
CA PHE A 120 -25.15 -39.27 5.24
C PHE A 120 -26.43 -38.74 5.90
N ASP A 121 -27.41 -39.63 6.05
CA ASP A 121 -28.66 -39.37 6.77
C ASP A 121 -28.63 -40.01 8.17
N ASN A 122 -29.62 -39.70 9.02
CA ASN A 122 -29.73 -40.31 10.36
C ASN A 122 -29.95 -41.84 10.35
N VAL A 123 -30.08 -42.44 9.17
CA VAL A 123 -30.40 -43.87 8.96
C VAL A 123 -29.20 -44.67 8.46
N HIS A 124 -28.33 -44.08 7.63
CA HIS A 124 -27.22 -44.80 6.97
C HIS A 124 -25.87 -44.24 7.41
N ASN A 125 -24.98 -45.13 7.83
CA ASN A 125 -23.67 -44.79 8.35
C ASN A 125 -22.54 -44.93 7.30
N VAL A 126 -21.29 -44.58 7.66
CA VAL A 126 -20.18 -44.58 6.68
C VAL A 126 -19.84 -46.00 6.20
N LEU A 127 -20.06 -46.99 7.05
CA LEU A 127 -19.85 -48.39 6.74
C LEU A 127 -20.93 -48.90 5.78
N ASP A 128 -22.19 -48.47 5.95
CA ASP A 128 -23.29 -48.79 5.04
C ASP A 128 -22.97 -48.33 3.61
N ILE A 129 -22.47 -47.10 3.47
CA ILE A 129 -22.07 -46.52 2.17
C ILE A 129 -20.92 -47.32 1.54
N ILE A 130 -19.88 -47.65 2.31
CA ILE A 130 -18.73 -48.42 1.83
C ILE A 130 -19.19 -49.81 1.36
N ILE A 131 -20.01 -50.51 2.14
CA ILE A 131 -20.47 -51.86 1.80
C ILE A 131 -21.40 -51.85 0.60
N ALA A 132 -22.35 -50.92 0.53
CA ALA A 132 -23.19 -50.76 -0.64
C ALA A 132 -22.36 -50.49 -1.90
N SER A 133 -21.31 -49.66 -1.80
CA SER A 133 -20.40 -49.37 -2.92
C SER A 133 -19.61 -50.61 -3.35
N LEU A 134 -19.03 -51.35 -2.40
CA LEU A 134 -18.33 -52.61 -2.66
C LEU A 134 -19.25 -53.64 -3.33
N TYR A 135 -20.45 -53.84 -2.78
CA TYR A 135 -21.43 -54.79 -3.29
C TYR A 135 -21.89 -54.40 -4.70
N ARG A 136 -22.17 -53.11 -4.93
CA ARG A 136 -22.55 -52.61 -6.27
C ARG A 136 -21.46 -52.86 -7.29
N LYS A 137 -20.21 -52.49 -7.00
CA LYS A 137 -19.07 -52.73 -7.92
C LYS A 137 -18.90 -54.22 -8.21
N PHE A 138 -19.06 -55.06 -7.20
CA PHE A 138 -19.06 -56.51 -7.35
C PHE A 138 -20.20 -56.99 -8.27
N SER A 139 -21.43 -56.54 -8.03
CA SER A 139 -22.61 -56.90 -8.84
C SER A 139 -22.45 -56.47 -10.29
N ASP A 140 -22.01 -55.23 -10.54
CA ASP A 140 -21.82 -54.69 -11.89
C ASP A 140 -20.80 -55.53 -12.68
N LYS A 141 -19.68 -55.94 -12.07
CA LYS A 141 -18.69 -56.82 -12.73
C LYS A 141 -19.22 -58.25 -12.92
N TYR A 142 -19.99 -58.75 -11.96
CA TYR A 142 -20.61 -60.07 -12.03
C TYR A 142 -21.61 -60.16 -13.19
N ASP A 143 -22.47 -59.17 -13.34
CA ASP A 143 -23.50 -59.13 -14.39
C ASP A 143 -22.89 -59.07 -15.80
N VAL A 144 -21.73 -58.41 -15.95
CA VAL A 144 -21.01 -58.30 -17.24
C VAL A 144 -20.20 -59.55 -17.56
N SER A 145 -19.64 -60.25 -16.57
CA SER A 145 -18.74 -61.39 -16.81
C SER A 145 -18.92 -62.55 -15.82
N PRO A 146 -20.08 -63.24 -15.80
CA PRO A 146 -20.38 -64.29 -14.83
C PRO A 146 -19.38 -65.46 -14.88
N GLU A 147 -18.83 -65.75 -16.06
CA GLU A 147 -17.91 -66.87 -16.30
C GLU A 147 -16.54 -66.71 -15.62
N ARG A 148 -16.20 -65.47 -15.22
CA ARG A 148 -14.94 -65.16 -14.51
C ARG A 148 -14.97 -65.59 -13.04
N PHE A 149 -16.12 -66.08 -12.57
CA PHE A 149 -16.47 -66.22 -11.17
C PHE A 149 -16.87 -67.66 -10.84
N ALA A 150 -15.96 -68.41 -10.18
CA ALA A 150 -16.28 -69.76 -9.71
C ALA A 150 -17.36 -69.71 -8.61
N ASN A 151 -18.42 -70.53 -8.76
CA ASN A 151 -19.60 -70.52 -7.87
C ASN A 151 -19.27 -70.56 -6.36
N TYR A 152 -18.29 -71.39 -5.95
CA TYR A 152 -17.89 -71.51 -4.53
C TYR A 152 -17.32 -70.19 -3.96
N ARG A 153 -16.45 -69.50 -4.70
CA ARG A 153 -15.84 -68.24 -4.24
C ARG A 153 -16.86 -67.08 -4.23
N ARG A 154 -17.85 -67.12 -5.11
CA ARG A 154 -18.99 -66.19 -5.11
C ARG A 154 -19.81 -66.34 -3.83
N GLU A 155 -20.17 -67.58 -3.48
CA GLU A 155 -20.93 -67.87 -2.26
C GLU A 155 -20.15 -67.46 -1.01
N GLU A 156 -18.84 -67.68 -0.97
CA GLU A 156 -17.95 -67.24 0.10
C GLU A 156 -17.98 -65.71 0.30
N LEU A 157 -17.83 -64.93 -0.78
CA LEU A 157 -17.89 -63.47 -0.72
C LEU A 157 -19.28 -62.94 -0.33
N LEU A 158 -20.36 -63.53 -0.87
CA LEU A 158 -21.73 -63.15 -0.52
C LEU A 158 -22.05 -63.45 0.96
N ASN A 159 -21.57 -64.56 1.49
CA ASN A 159 -21.72 -64.90 2.90
C ASN A 159 -21.01 -63.88 3.81
N GLU A 160 -19.80 -63.44 3.43
CA GLU A 160 -19.09 -62.40 4.19
C GLU A 160 -19.77 -61.02 4.07
N PHE A 161 -20.32 -60.66 2.91
CA PHE A 161 -21.16 -59.45 2.78
C PHE A 161 -22.37 -59.50 3.73
N GLN A 162 -23.09 -60.62 3.79
CA GLN A 162 -24.23 -60.80 4.68
C GLN A 162 -23.82 -60.72 6.16
N LYS A 163 -22.67 -61.29 6.51
CA LYS A 163 -22.14 -61.29 7.86
C LYS A 163 -21.81 -59.88 8.34
N VAL A 164 -21.05 -59.12 7.54
CA VAL A 164 -20.68 -57.74 7.87
C VAL A 164 -21.90 -56.82 7.88
N TYR A 165 -22.84 -56.99 6.94
CA TYR A 165 -24.09 -56.21 6.93
C TYR A 165 -24.96 -56.49 8.17
N LYS A 166 -25.03 -57.75 8.62
CA LYS A 166 -25.72 -58.11 9.86
C LYS A 166 -25.09 -57.42 11.07
N ASP A 167 -23.76 -57.44 11.16
CA ASP A 167 -23.02 -56.80 12.26
C ASP A 167 -23.22 -55.27 12.26
N ILE A 168 -23.32 -54.62 11.10
CA ILE A 168 -23.61 -53.18 11.00
C ILE A 168 -25.08 -52.86 11.32
N SER A 169 -26.02 -53.70 10.88
CA SER A 169 -27.44 -53.52 11.21
C SER A 169 -27.70 -53.61 12.71
N LEU A 170 -26.92 -54.40 13.46
CA LEU A 170 -26.98 -54.46 14.92
C LEU A 170 -26.46 -53.17 15.58
N LEU A 171 -25.49 -52.49 14.98
CA LEU A 171 -24.98 -51.20 15.47
C LEU A 171 -25.96 -50.04 15.28
N ASN A 172 -26.86 -50.12 14.29
CA ASN A 172 -27.77 -49.03 13.91
C ASN A 172 -29.13 -49.06 14.66
N ASP A 173 -29.45 -50.10 15.43
CA ASP A 173 -30.77 -50.27 16.06
C ASP A 173 -30.66 -50.49 17.60
N PRO A 174 -30.62 -49.40 18.39
CA PRO A 174 -30.57 -49.50 19.85
C PRO A 174 -31.85 -50.10 20.46
N VAL A 175 -32.98 -50.10 19.75
CA VAL A 175 -34.25 -50.66 20.23
C VAL A 175 -34.23 -52.19 20.16
N LYS A 176 -33.67 -52.78 19.09
CA LYS A 176 -33.36 -54.23 19.07
C LYS A 176 -32.33 -54.63 20.13
N MET A 177 -31.33 -53.78 20.38
CA MET A 177 -30.36 -54.03 21.45
C MET A 177 -31.01 -54.02 22.85
N LEU A 178 -32.03 -53.18 23.05
CA LEU A 178 -32.81 -53.08 24.29
C LEU A 178 -33.86 -54.20 24.42
N GLU A 179 -34.53 -54.60 23.34
CA GLU A 179 -35.48 -55.73 23.34
C GLU A 179 -34.77 -57.07 23.61
N GLU A 180 -33.54 -57.26 23.13
CA GLU A 180 -32.67 -58.39 23.48
C GLU A 180 -31.94 -58.22 24.83
N GLU A 181 -32.09 -57.09 25.53
CA GLU A 181 -31.52 -56.85 26.87
C GLU A 181 -32.44 -57.30 28.00
N TYR A 182 -33.73 -57.54 27.71
CA TYR A 182 -34.73 -57.99 28.68
C TYR A 182 -34.97 -59.51 28.71
N ASP A 183 -34.31 -60.29 27.85
CA ASP A 183 -34.23 -61.74 28.03
C ASP A 183 -33.14 -62.04 29.08
N TYR A 184 -33.60 -62.51 30.23
CA TYR A 184 -32.76 -62.92 31.35
C TYR A 184 -31.89 -64.12 30.97
N GLU A 185 -30.66 -63.91 30.49
CA GLU A 185 -29.57 -64.89 30.64
C GLU A 185 -28.15 -64.29 30.40
N GLY A 186 -27.23 -64.52 31.35
CA GLY A 186 -25.78 -64.64 31.08
C GLY A 186 -24.87 -63.40 31.01
N SER A 187 -24.00 -63.25 32.02
CA SER A 187 -22.81 -62.37 32.03
C SER A 187 -21.85 -62.60 30.85
N ILE A 188 -21.92 -63.76 30.19
CA ILE A 188 -21.12 -64.14 29.02
C ILE A 188 -21.66 -63.48 27.76
N GLU A 189 -22.97 -63.22 27.66
CA GLU A 189 -23.56 -62.56 26.49
C GLU A 189 -23.23 -61.07 26.47
N LYS A 190 -23.08 -60.43 27.65
CA LYS A 190 -22.46 -59.10 27.79
C LYS A 190 -20.98 -59.06 27.37
N ILE A 191 -20.22 -60.15 27.60
CA ILE A 191 -18.83 -60.30 27.14
C ILE A 191 -18.79 -60.55 25.63
N SER A 192 -19.74 -61.33 25.09
CA SER A 192 -19.96 -61.51 23.65
C SER A 192 -20.25 -60.17 22.98
N LYS A 193 -21.12 -59.34 23.58
CA LYS A 193 -21.44 -57.96 23.16
C LYS A 193 -20.22 -57.02 23.22
N MET A 194 -19.34 -57.14 24.20
CA MET A 194 -18.04 -56.42 24.21
C MET A 194 -17.07 -56.89 23.10
N GLY A 195 -17.17 -58.15 22.67
CA GLY A 195 -16.42 -58.71 21.54
C GLY A 195 -16.93 -58.31 20.15
N GLU A 196 -18.12 -57.71 20.05
CA GLU A 196 -18.76 -57.33 18.76
C GLU A 196 -17.98 -56.26 18.00
N SER A 197 -17.37 -55.28 18.70
CA SER A 197 -16.54 -54.26 18.06
C SER A 197 -15.26 -54.82 17.42
N LEU A 198 -14.63 -55.80 18.07
CA LEU A 198 -13.47 -56.54 17.54
C LEU A 198 -13.88 -57.49 16.42
N ARG A 199 -15.08 -58.07 16.52
CA ARG A 199 -15.66 -58.95 15.51
C ARG A 199 -15.93 -58.20 14.20
N LEU A 200 -16.60 -57.04 14.25
CA LEU A 200 -16.87 -56.25 13.05
C LEU A 200 -15.58 -55.80 12.34
N ARG A 201 -14.56 -55.34 13.09
CA ARG A 201 -13.27 -54.96 12.50
C ARG A 201 -12.60 -56.15 11.79
N ARG A 202 -12.68 -57.34 12.38
CA ARG A 202 -12.12 -58.58 11.79
C ARG A 202 -12.92 -59.03 10.57
N ASP A 203 -14.24 -59.05 10.67
CA ASP A 203 -15.14 -59.50 9.60
C ASP A 203 -15.06 -58.54 8.40
N LEU A 204 -14.96 -57.22 8.64
CA LEU A 204 -14.68 -56.23 7.60
C LEU A 204 -13.31 -56.42 6.96
N SER A 205 -12.27 -56.72 7.74
CA SER A 205 -10.93 -57.02 7.20
C SER A 205 -10.94 -58.25 6.29
N ASN A 206 -11.65 -59.31 6.69
CA ASN A 206 -11.80 -60.50 5.85
C ASN A 206 -12.58 -60.21 4.57
N LEU A 207 -13.68 -59.46 4.67
CA LEU A 207 -14.47 -59.04 3.51
C LEU A 207 -13.62 -58.25 2.52
N VAL A 208 -12.81 -57.30 2.99
CA VAL A 208 -11.93 -56.49 2.12
C VAL A 208 -10.87 -57.35 1.43
N LYS A 209 -10.23 -58.28 2.16
CA LYS A 209 -9.25 -59.21 1.57
C LYS A 209 -9.87 -60.06 0.47
N LEU A 210 -11.01 -60.70 0.76
CA LEU A 210 -11.73 -61.52 -0.21
C LEU A 210 -12.20 -60.69 -1.41
N TYR A 211 -12.74 -59.50 -1.17
CA TYR A 211 -13.16 -58.58 -2.23
C TYR A 211 -12.00 -58.20 -3.15
N LEU A 212 -10.84 -57.82 -2.60
CA LEU A 212 -9.66 -57.46 -3.38
C LEU A 212 -9.10 -58.65 -4.17
N ASP A 213 -9.06 -59.84 -3.57
CA ASP A 213 -8.64 -61.06 -4.26
C ASP A 213 -9.55 -61.43 -5.44
N TYR A 214 -10.83 -61.11 -5.31
CA TYR A 214 -11.87 -61.44 -6.28
C TYR A 214 -12.01 -60.42 -7.41
N MET A 215 -11.86 -59.14 -7.09
CA MET A 215 -12.09 -58.02 -8.02
C MET A 215 -10.87 -57.67 -8.87
N MET A 216 -9.69 -58.16 -8.49
CA MET A 216 -8.42 -57.98 -9.22
C MET A 216 -8.19 -59.15 -10.21
N THR A 217 -7.68 -58.83 -11.40
CA THR A 217 -7.51 -59.79 -12.52
C THR A 217 -6.46 -60.87 -12.21
N GLU A 218 -6.51 -62.02 -12.89
CA GLU A 218 -5.54 -63.10 -12.64
C GLU A 218 -4.09 -62.69 -12.99
N ASP A 219 -3.92 -61.82 -13.99
CA ASP A 219 -2.61 -61.28 -14.39
C ASP A 219 -1.99 -60.39 -13.28
N SER A 220 -2.82 -59.63 -12.55
CA SER A 220 -2.36 -58.79 -11.44
C SER A 220 -2.10 -59.57 -10.15
N ARG A 221 -2.57 -60.83 -10.03
CA ARG A 221 -2.26 -61.70 -8.87
C ARG A 221 -0.81 -62.20 -8.83
N ASN A 222 -0.13 -62.26 -9.97
CA ASN A 222 1.24 -62.76 -10.08
C ASN A 222 2.29 -61.65 -10.19
N GLN A 223 1.87 -60.41 -10.52
CA GLN A 223 2.76 -59.28 -10.80
C GLN A 223 3.02 -58.38 -9.58
N TYR A 224 2.10 -58.33 -8.62
CA TYR A 224 2.14 -57.40 -7.48
C TYR A 224 2.16 -58.14 -6.15
N THR A 225 2.88 -57.61 -5.17
CA THR A 225 3.09 -58.25 -3.85
C THR A 225 1.99 -57.92 -2.85
N SER A 226 1.25 -56.83 -3.06
CA SER A 226 0.26 -56.29 -2.12
C SER A 226 -0.98 -55.75 -2.85
N LYS A 227 -2.14 -55.77 -2.18
CA LYS A 227 -3.43 -55.27 -2.69
C LYS A 227 -4.07 -54.37 -1.64
N LYS A 228 -4.54 -53.18 -2.04
CA LYS A 228 -5.16 -52.22 -1.13
C LYS A 228 -6.50 -51.70 -1.65
N LEU A 229 -7.46 -51.53 -0.74
CA LEU A 229 -8.71 -50.82 -0.96
C LEU A 229 -8.49 -49.32 -0.72
N LEU A 230 -8.82 -48.50 -1.71
CA LEU A 230 -8.71 -47.05 -1.62
C LEU A 230 -10.06 -46.41 -1.27
N ILE A 231 -10.10 -45.63 -0.19
CA ILE A 231 -11.28 -44.87 0.23
C ILE A 231 -10.94 -43.39 0.19
N ALA A 232 -11.77 -42.61 -0.51
CA ALA A 232 -11.64 -41.16 -0.63
C ALA A 232 -12.78 -40.50 0.16
N ILE A 233 -12.46 -39.59 1.09
CA ILE A 233 -13.44 -38.87 1.91
C ILE A 233 -13.27 -37.37 1.69
N ASP A 234 -14.23 -36.72 1.06
CA ASP A 234 -14.20 -35.28 0.79
C ASP A 234 -15.06 -34.50 1.80
N ASP A 235 -14.67 -33.29 2.19
CA ASP A 235 -15.46 -32.38 3.04
C ASP A 235 -16.09 -33.00 4.33
N LEU A 236 -15.36 -33.90 5.01
CA LEU A 236 -15.78 -34.53 6.28
C LEU A 236 -16.21 -33.50 7.35
N ASP A 237 -15.51 -32.37 7.35
CA ASP A 237 -15.66 -31.23 8.25
C ASP A 237 -16.89 -30.36 7.98
N MET A 238 -17.57 -30.52 6.83
CA MET A 238 -18.77 -29.75 6.49
C MET A 238 -20.06 -30.35 7.11
N CYS A 239 -20.04 -31.58 7.60
CA CYS A 239 -21.21 -32.29 8.12
C CYS A 239 -21.36 -32.20 9.65
N ASN A 240 -21.74 -31.03 10.16
CA ASN A 240 -21.79 -30.73 11.60
C ASN A 240 -22.51 -31.77 12.48
N ALA A 241 -23.62 -32.37 12.01
CA ALA A 241 -24.43 -33.28 12.84
C ALA A 241 -23.85 -34.71 12.98
N ASN A 242 -23.03 -35.16 12.03
CA ASN A 242 -22.59 -36.56 11.93
C ASN A 242 -21.06 -36.73 11.75
N ALA A 243 -20.29 -35.64 11.59
CA ALA A 243 -18.84 -35.69 11.42
C ALA A 243 -18.13 -36.43 12.57
N TYR A 244 -18.54 -36.21 13.82
CA TYR A 244 -17.99 -36.94 14.97
C TYR A 244 -18.25 -38.45 14.88
N LYS A 245 -19.49 -38.85 14.56
CA LYS A 245 -19.87 -40.27 14.43
C LYS A 245 -19.09 -40.94 13.30
N MET A 246 -18.94 -40.26 12.16
CA MET A 246 -18.16 -40.75 11.04
C MET A 246 -16.68 -40.91 11.41
N ALA A 247 -16.09 -39.90 12.04
CA ALA A 247 -14.72 -39.95 12.53
C ALA A 247 -14.51 -41.13 13.50
N GLU A 248 -15.45 -41.40 14.40
CA GLU A 248 -15.42 -42.52 15.33
C GLU A 248 -15.50 -43.88 14.61
N GLN A 249 -16.35 -44.00 13.58
CA GLN A 249 -16.47 -45.21 12.78
C GLN A 249 -15.20 -45.49 11.98
N ILE A 250 -14.61 -44.44 11.37
CA ILE A 250 -13.31 -44.52 10.70
C ILE A 250 -12.26 -45.03 11.70
N ARG A 251 -12.16 -44.40 12.87
CA ARG A 251 -11.18 -44.74 13.91
C ARG A 251 -11.30 -46.20 14.38
N LYS A 252 -12.53 -46.68 14.59
CA LYS A 252 -12.80 -48.00 15.18
C LYS A 252 -12.66 -49.14 14.17
N TYR A 253 -13.10 -48.93 12.92
CA TYR A 253 -13.33 -50.04 12.00
C TYR A 253 -12.50 -49.97 10.72
N LEU A 254 -12.10 -48.79 10.24
CA LEU A 254 -11.44 -48.62 8.93
C LEU A 254 -9.92 -48.47 9.00
N ILE A 255 -9.35 -48.28 10.20
CA ILE A 255 -7.88 -48.30 10.40
C ILE A 255 -7.42 -49.76 10.44
N ILE A 256 -7.28 -50.40 9.27
CA ILE A 256 -6.85 -51.79 9.08
C ILE A 256 -5.86 -51.91 7.90
N PRO A 257 -5.01 -52.96 7.84
CA PRO A 257 -3.88 -53.02 6.91
C PRO A 257 -4.24 -52.92 5.41
N ASP A 258 -5.35 -53.53 4.97
CA ASP A 258 -5.71 -53.62 3.55
C ASP A 258 -6.48 -52.40 3.03
N ILE A 259 -6.68 -51.38 3.87
CA ILE A 259 -7.38 -50.13 3.52
C ILE A 259 -6.38 -48.98 3.54
N VAL A 260 -6.46 -48.10 2.55
CA VAL A 260 -5.84 -46.77 2.55
C VAL A 260 -6.95 -45.73 2.46
N ILE A 261 -6.95 -44.77 3.38
CA ILE A 261 -7.93 -43.69 3.40
C ILE A 261 -7.22 -42.40 3.02
N VAL A 262 -7.69 -41.73 1.98
CA VAL A 262 -7.27 -40.38 1.63
C VAL A 262 -8.44 -39.44 1.89
N MET A 263 -8.20 -38.35 2.62
CA MET A 263 -9.28 -37.44 2.99
C MET A 263 -8.89 -35.98 2.82
N ALA A 264 -9.88 -35.14 2.53
CA ALA A 264 -9.76 -33.69 2.47
C ALA A 264 -10.57 -33.05 3.60
N LEU A 265 -9.93 -32.24 4.46
CA LEU A 265 -10.60 -31.59 5.59
C LEU A 265 -9.84 -30.38 6.15
N LYS A 266 -10.54 -29.47 6.82
CA LYS A 266 -9.96 -28.49 7.75
C LYS A 266 -9.93 -29.08 9.17
N VAL A 267 -8.73 -29.25 9.70
CA VAL A 267 -8.51 -29.95 10.98
C VAL A 267 -9.21 -29.24 12.13
N GLU A 268 -9.17 -27.91 12.13
CA GLU A 268 -9.76 -27.05 13.14
C GLU A 268 -11.29 -27.15 13.13
N GLN A 269 -11.92 -27.31 11.96
CA GLN A 269 -13.37 -27.51 11.86
C GLN A 269 -13.77 -28.89 12.39
N LEU A 270 -13.04 -29.95 12.03
CA LEU A 270 -13.30 -31.28 12.60
C LEU A 270 -13.10 -31.29 14.12
N GLN A 271 -12.11 -30.56 14.64
CA GLN A 271 -11.91 -30.39 16.08
C GLN A 271 -13.11 -29.71 16.74
N LEU A 272 -13.66 -28.64 16.14
CA LEU A 272 -14.88 -27.99 16.63
C LEU A 272 -16.08 -28.94 16.66
N CYS A 273 -16.27 -29.79 15.64
CA CYS A 273 -17.33 -30.80 15.64
C CYS A 273 -17.18 -31.81 16.80
N VAL A 274 -15.94 -32.23 17.10
CA VAL A 274 -15.64 -33.13 18.23
C VAL A 274 -15.89 -32.42 19.57
N GLN A 275 -15.49 -31.15 19.69
CA GLN A 275 -15.75 -30.34 20.89
C GLN A 275 -17.25 -30.21 21.14
N GLU A 276 -18.04 -29.90 20.11
CA GLU A 276 -19.50 -29.78 20.21
C GLU A 276 -20.14 -31.07 20.73
N GLU A 277 -19.71 -32.23 20.23
CA GLU A 277 -20.24 -33.52 20.68
C GLU A 277 -19.81 -33.85 22.11
N ASN A 278 -18.56 -33.57 22.47
CA ASN A 278 -18.09 -33.70 23.85
C ASN A 278 -18.93 -32.80 24.79
N PHE A 279 -19.24 -31.56 24.40
CA PHE A 279 -20.10 -30.68 25.18
C PHE A 279 -21.50 -31.26 25.38
N LYS A 280 -22.12 -31.86 24.34
CA LYS A 280 -23.41 -32.54 24.48
C LYS A 280 -23.35 -33.67 25.49
N ASN A 281 -22.34 -34.54 25.36
CA ASN A 281 -22.15 -35.71 26.21
C ASN A 281 -21.85 -35.36 27.68
N TYR A 282 -21.14 -34.26 27.93
CA TYR A 282 -20.77 -33.82 29.29
C TYR A 282 -21.67 -32.71 29.85
N SER A 283 -22.67 -32.24 29.09
CA SER A 283 -23.53 -31.10 29.45
C SER A 283 -24.15 -31.18 30.86
N ASN A 284 -24.54 -32.38 31.29
CA ASN A 284 -25.11 -32.62 32.63
C ASN A 284 -24.08 -32.56 33.76
N VAL A 285 -22.83 -32.93 33.48
CA VAL A 285 -21.71 -32.84 34.44
C VAL A 285 -21.23 -31.40 34.58
N LEU A 286 -21.18 -30.68 33.45
CA LEU A 286 -20.71 -29.29 33.38
C LEU A 286 -21.67 -28.28 34.02
N LYS A 287 -22.98 -28.51 33.93
CA LYS A 287 -24.01 -27.68 34.61
C LYS A 287 -23.90 -27.71 36.14
N ASN A 288 -23.36 -28.78 36.72
CA ASN A 288 -23.30 -28.98 38.17
C ASN A 288 -22.02 -28.40 38.84
N GLN A 289 -21.01 -27.98 38.07
CA GLN A 289 -19.70 -27.61 38.63
C GLN A 289 -19.42 -26.11 38.76
N GLY A 290 -20.30 -25.22 38.29
CA GLY A 290 -20.18 -23.76 38.49
C GLY A 290 -18.91 -23.08 37.94
N LYS A 291 -17.98 -23.83 37.33
CA LYS A 291 -16.71 -23.38 36.75
C LYS A 291 -16.70 -23.68 35.24
N ILE A 292 -17.47 -22.89 34.49
CA ILE A 292 -17.66 -23.08 33.05
C ILE A 292 -16.32 -22.90 32.28
N ALA A 293 -15.45 -22.00 32.73
CA ALA A 293 -14.19 -21.69 32.02
C ALA A 293 -13.15 -22.85 32.02
N GLY A 294 -12.98 -23.56 33.13
CA GLY A 294 -12.03 -24.69 33.19
C GLY A 294 -12.52 -25.91 32.39
N ALA A 295 -13.82 -26.15 32.41
CA ALA A 295 -14.47 -27.21 31.64
C ALA A 295 -14.34 -27.03 30.12
N VAL A 296 -14.38 -25.79 29.62
CA VAL A 296 -14.21 -25.50 28.19
C VAL A 296 -12.80 -25.89 27.75
N ILE A 297 -11.78 -25.50 28.52
CA ILE A 297 -10.38 -25.84 28.23
C ILE A 297 -10.18 -27.37 28.22
N ASP A 298 -10.74 -28.09 29.19
CA ASP A 298 -10.62 -29.55 29.24
C ASP A 298 -11.27 -30.24 28.02
N VAL A 299 -12.41 -29.74 27.54
CA VAL A 299 -13.10 -30.27 26.34
C VAL A 299 -12.31 -29.97 25.07
N GLU A 300 -11.70 -28.78 24.97
CA GLU A 300 -10.81 -28.43 23.87
C GLU A 300 -9.60 -29.37 23.81
N ASP A 301 -8.97 -29.64 24.96
CA ASP A 301 -7.82 -30.54 25.11
C ASP A 301 -8.19 -31.99 24.73
N MET A 302 -9.38 -32.46 25.14
CA MET A 302 -9.89 -33.79 24.76
C MET A 302 -10.09 -33.91 23.24
N ALA A 303 -10.63 -32.88 22.61
CA ALA A 303 -10.82 -32.87 21.16
C ALA A 303 -9.48 -32.84 20.41
N GLU A 304 -8.50 -32.05 20.86
CA GLU A 304 -7.17 -32.04 20.25
C GLU A 304 -6.51 -33.42 20.33
N ARG A 305 -6.56 -34.08 21.50
CA ARG A 305 -6.04 -35.44 21.70
C ARG A 305 -6.76 -36.46 20.84
N TYR A 306 -8.06 -36.31 20.63
CA TYR A 306 -8.84 -37.17 19.74
C TYR A 306 -8.34 -37.05 18.29
N ILE A 307 -8.24 -35.82 17.78
CA ILE A 307 -7.78 -35.55 16.41
C ILE A 307 -6.33 -36.01 16.20
N ALA A 308 -5.46 -35.84 17.20
CA ALA A 308 -4.08 -36.33 17.14
C ALA A 308 -3.98 -37.87 17.04
N LYS A 309 -4.97 -38.60 17.61
CA LYS A 309 -5.06 -40.07 17.49
C LYS A 309 -5.65 -40.52 16.14
N LEU A 310 -6.68 -39.82 15.66
CA LEU A 310 -7.33 -40.15 14.39
C LEU A 310 -6.44 -39.81 13.19
N ILE A 311 -5.84 -38.61 13.18
CA ILE A 311 -4.99 -38.11 12.09
C ILE A 311 -3.72 -37.51 12.71
N PRO A 312 -2.68 -38.31 12.96
CA PRO A 312 -1.41 -37.84 13.50
C PRO A 312 -0.82 -36.73 12.64
N LYS A 313 -0.01 -35.82 13.22
CA LYS A 313 0.61 -34.71 12.48
C LYS A 313 1.45 -35.20 11.29
N SER A 314 2.07 -36.36 11.38
CA SER A 314 2.84 -37.00 10.28
C SER A 314 1.98 -37.53 9.12
N ARG A 315 0.64 -37.49 9.25
CA ARG A 315 -0.33 -37.91 8.22
C ARG A 315 -1.11 -36.72 7.64
N ARG A 316 -0.74 -35.48 7.99
CA ARG A 316 -1.39 -34.25 7.54
C ARG A 316 -0.50 -33.55 6.52
N ILE A 317 -1.05 -33.29 5.34
CA ILE A 317 -0.41 -32.57 4.25
C ILE A 317 -1.10 -31.23 4.16
N TYR A 318 -0.42 -30.17 4.57
CA TYR A 318 -0.99 -28.82 4.51
C TYR A 318 -0.76 -28.24 3.12
N LEU A 319 -1.84 -27.84 2.45
CA LEU A 319 -1.75 -27.10 1.20
C LEU A 319 -1.12 -25.72 1.45
N PRO A 320 -0.30 -25.22 0.52
CA PRO A 320 0.28 -23.90 0.65
C PRO A 320 -0.81 -22.84 0.47
N ASN A 321 -0.82 -21.85 1.36
CA ASN A 321 -1.69 -20.69 1.16
C ASN A 321 -1.26 -19.94 -0.11
N VAL A 322 -2.24 -19.63 -0.96
CA VAL A 322 -2.07 -19.08 -2.32
C VAL A 322 -1.18 -17.84 -2.37
N ARG A 323 -1.21 -17.02 -1.31
CA ARG A 323 -0.45 -15.77 -1.21
C ARG A 323 1.05 -16.00 -1.10
N TYR A 324 1.47 -17.14 -0.57
CA TYR A 324 2.89 -17.43 -0.31
C TYR A 324 3.53 -18.33 -1.38
N ILE A 325 2.82 -18.57 -2.50
CA ILE A 325 3.33 -19.39 -3.59
C ILE A 325 4.31 -18.56 -4.44
N GLU A 326 5.60 -18.79 -4.20
CA GLU A 326 6.70 -18.22 -4.98
C GLU A 326 7.06 -19.07 -6.21
N ASN A 327 7.79 -18.46 -7.15
CA ASN A 327 8.23 -19.05 -8.42
C ASN A 327 7.08 -19.66 -9.25
N ALA A 328 5.92 -19.00 -9.24
CA ALA A 328 4.72 -19.46 -9.92
C ALA A 328 4.39 -18.62 -11.17
N LYS A 329 3.72 -19.24 -12.14
CA LYS A 329 3.11 -18.62 -13.32
C LYS A 329 1.64 -18.95 -13.43
N ILE A 330 0.86 -18.02 -13.98
CA ILE A 330 -0.54 -18.19 -14.35
C ILE A 330 -0.62 -18.47 -15.84
N VAL A 331 -1.36 -19.51 -16.21
CA VAL A 331 -1.77 -19.81 -17.59
C VAL A 331 -3.28 -19.95 -17.60
N TYR A 332 -3.96 -19.00 -18.25
CA TYR A 332 -5.39 -19.07 -18.51
C TYR A 332 -5.62 -19.40 -19.98
N GLN A 333 -6.31 -20.50 -20.26
CA GLN A 333 -6.49 -21.02 -21.61
C GLN A 333 -7.92 -21.50 -21.82
N LYS A 334 -8.40 -21.45 -23.06
CA LYS A 334 -9.72 -21.97 -23.40
C LYS A 334 -9.68 -23.48 -23.54
N ASN A 335 -8.71 -23.96 -24.31
CA ASN A 335 -8.34 -25.35 -24.54
C ASN A 335 -6.79 -25.44 -24.53
N GLU A 336 -6.21 -26.64 -24.63
CA GLU A 336 -4.73 -26.82 -24.68
C GLU A 336 -4.04 -26.03 -25.81
N GLU A 337 -4.76 -25.63 -26.86
CA GLU A 337 -4.22 -24.93 -28.03
C GLU A 337 -4.43 -23.40 -28.00
N GLU A 338 -5.40 -22.89 -27.22
CA GLU A 338 -5.80 -21.46 -27.25
C GLU A 338 -5.56 -20.79 -25.88
N ILE A 339 -4.38 -20.18 -25.75
CA ILE A 339 -3.95 -19.46 -24.54
C ILE A 339 -4.56 -18.05 -24.54
N ILE A 340 -5.34 -17.73 -23.52
CA ILE A 340 -5.92 -16.40 -23.29
C ILE A 340 -4.89 -15.49 -22.60
N TYR A 341 -4.16 -16.04 -21.62
CA TYR A 341 -3.11 -15.35 -20.88
C TYR A 341 -2.05 -16.34 -20.40
N ALA A 342 -0.79 -15.95 -20.51
CA ALA A 342 0.32 -16.67 -19.89
C ALA A 342 1.39 -15.68 -19.43
N ASP A 343 1.87 -15.86 -18.21
CA ASP A 343 2.95 -15.05 -17.67
C ASP A 343 4.24 -15.22 -18.48
N LYS A 344 4.88 -14.08 -18.80
CA LYS A 344 6.17 -14.07 -19.51
C LYS A 344 7.35 -14.40 -18.58
N ILE A 345 7.23 -14.13 -17.28
CA ILE A 345 8.33 -14.25 -16.30
C ILE A 345 7.82 -15.00 -15.07
N THR A 346 8.64 -15.90 -14.53
CA THR A 346 8.39 -16.59 -13.24
C THR A 346 8.67 -15.65 -12.07
N ASN A 347 7.64 -15.25 -11.33
CA ASN A 347 7.75 -14.46 -10.11
C ASN A 347 6.96 -15.15 -8.98
N SER A 348 6.23 -14.42 -8.15
CA SER A 348 5.20 -15.00 -7.28
C SER A 348 3.84 -14.96 -7.99
N LEU A 349 2.92 -15.86 -7.61
CA LEU A 349 1.55 -15.84 -8.13
C LEU A 349 0.89 -14.47 -7.90
N ASN A 350 1.21 -13.86 -6.76
CA ASN A 350 0.88 -12.50 -6.37
C ASN A 350 1.33 -11.45 -7.38
N ALA A 351 2.61 -11.47 -7.78
CA ALA A 351 3.14 -10.52 -8.75
C ALA A 351 2.45 -10.67 -10.11
N SER A 352 2.27 -11.91 -10.56
CA SER A 352 1.58 -12.23 -11.80
C SER A 352 0.14 -11.71 -11.84
N LEU A 353 -0.60 -11.85 -10.73
CA LEU A 353 -1.95 -11.33 -10.63
C LEU A 353 -1.99 -9.80 -10.72
N LEU A 354 -1.08 -9.10 -10.04
CA LEU A 354 -1.00 -7.63 -10.12
C LEU A 354 -0.56 -7.14 -11.51
N ASP A 355 0.33 -7.88 -12.18
CA ASP A 355 0.72 -7.61 -13.57
C ASP A 355 -0.46 -7.80 -14.53
N LEU A 356 -1.29 -8.82 -14.32
CA LEU A 356 -2.53 -9.03 -15.09
C LEU A 356 -3.54 -7.90 -14.86
N ILE A 357 -3.73 -7.44 -13.62
CA ILE A 357 -4.58 -6.27 -13.32
C ILE A 357 -4.07 -5.04 -14.07
N TYR A 358 -2.75 -4.77 -14.02
CA TYR A 358 -2.16 -3.63 -14.72
C TYR A 358 -2.33 -3.75 -16.24
N MET A 359 -2.09 -4.92 -16.81
CA MET A 359 -2.27 -5.17 -18.24
C MET A 359 -3.71 -4.91 -18.69
N LYS A 360 -4.71 -5.32 -17.91
CA LYS A 360 -6.13 -5.22 -18.28
C LYS A 360 -6.76 -3.86 -17.93
N THR A 361 -6.30 -3.19 -16.88
CA THR A 361 -6.97 -2.00 -16.33
C THR A 361 -6.10 -0.74 -16.35
N GLY A 362 -4.78 -0.88 -16.51
CA GLY A 362 -3.82 0.22 -16.39
C GLY A 362 -3.53 0.64 -14.94
N MET A 363 -4.21 0.05 -13.95
CA MET A 363 -3.99 0.32 -12.53
C MET A 363 -2.81 -0.48 -12.01
N ARG A 364 -1.90 0.18 -11.30
CA ARG A 364 -0.66 -0.42 -10.79
C ARG A 364 -0.72 -0.52 -9.27
N PHE A 365 -0.75 -1.75 -8.79
CA PHE A 365 -0.61 -2.09 -7.37
C PHE A 365 0.76 -2.74 -7.15
N LEU A 366 1.38 -2.49 -6.01
CA LEU A 366 2.73 -2.97 -5.69
C LEU A 366 2.72 -3.95 -4.52
N LEU A 367 3.67 -4.86 -4.53
CA LEU A 367 3.92 -5.71 -3.37
C LEU A 367 4.58 -4.90 -2.25
N ASN A 368 4.17 -5.18 -1.02
CA ASN A 368 4.84 -4.70 0.18
C ASN A 368 6.16 -5.47 0.42
N ASP A 369 6.87 -5.14 1.49
CA ASP A 369 8.17 -5.74 1.79
C ASP A 369 8.05 -7.24 2.18
N GLU A 370 6.86 -7.71 2.57
CA GLU A 370 6.53 -9.13 2.77
C GLU A 370 6.17 -9.85 1.45
N LYS A 371 6.33 -9.20 0.28
CA LYS A 371 5.91 -9.68 -1.05
C LYS A 371 4.40 -9.95 -1.18
N MET A 372 3.58 -9.22 -0.43
CA MET A 372 2.12 -9.34 -0.38
C MET A 372 1.43 -8.06 -0.81
N ASN A 373 0.16 -8.16 -1.21
CA ASN A 373 -0.71 -7.01 -1.43
C ASN A 373 -2.12 -7.34 -0.91
N TRP A 374 -2.78 -6.41 -0.23
CA TRP A 374 -4.08 -6.68 0.40
C TRP A 374 -5.23 -6.87 -0.60
N LEU A 375 -5.08 -6.43 -1.85
CA LEU A 375 -6.03 -6.70 -2.92
C LEU A 375 -6.14 -8.20 -3.25
N GLN A 376 -5.11 -8.98 -2.88
CA GLN A 376 -5.03 -10.40 -3.21
C GLN A 376 -6.05 -11.22 -2.43
N PRO A 377 -6.70 -12.19 -3.11
CA PRO A 377 -7.61 -13.11 -2.42
C PRO A 377 -6.90 -13.97 -1.36
N ASP A 378 -7.67 -14.44 -0.38
CA ASP A 378 -7.16 -15.27 0.73
C ASP A 378 -6.95 -16.75 0.34
N ASN A 379 -7.62 -17.22 -0.72
CA ASN A 379 -7.61 -18.62 -1.15
C ASN A 379 -7.55 -18.78 -2.68
N LEU A 380 -7.28 -20.01 -3.13
CA LEU A 380 -7.09 -20.33 -4.54
C LEU A 380 -8.36 -20.14 -5.36
N ARG A 381 -9.54 -20.48 -4.81
CA ARG A 381 -10.83 -20.30 -5.49
C ARG A 381 -11.07 -18.84 -5.84
N ASP A 382 -10.94 -17.94 -4.88
CA ASP A 382 -11.14 -16.51 -5.12
C ASP A 382 -10.05 -15.93 -6.05
N THR A 383 -8.84 -16.50 -6.02
CA THR A 383 -7.78 -16.18 -6.99
C THR A 383 -8.18 -16.58 -8.41
N VAL A 384 -8.72 -17.77 -8.59
CA VAL A 384 -9.25 -18.24 -9.88
C VAL A 384 -10.41 -17.36 -10.36
N ASN A 385 -11.30 -16.92 -9.46
CA ASN A 385 -12.41 -16.03 -9.80
C ASN A 385 -11.90 -14.71 -10.36
N LEU A 386 -10.92 -14.09 -9.68
CA LEU A 386 -10.34 -12.84 -10.11
C LEU A 386 -9.57 -12.99 -11.43
N ILE A 387 -8.83 -14.09 -11.62
CA ILE A 387 -8.17 -14.40 -12.90
C ILE A 387 -9.21 -14.59 -14.02
N SER A 388 -10.32 -15.26 -13.75
CA SER A 388 -11.41 -15.46 -14.73
C SER A 388 -12.05 -14.12 -15.12
N LEU A 389 -12.38 -13.27 -14.14
CA LEU A 389 -12.89 -11.92 -14.35
C LEU A 389 -11.94 -11.10 -15.24
N LEU A 390 -10.64 -11.09 -14.94
CA LEU A 390 -9.62 -10.36 -15.70
C LEU A 390 -9.35 -11.01 -17.08
N GLY A 391 -9.44 -12.33 -17.16
CA GLY A 391 -9.26 -13.11 -18.39
C GLY A 391 -10.35 -12.84 -19.42
N ASP A 392 -11.58 -12.59 -18.95
CA ASP A 392 -12.73 -12.20 -19.79
C ASP A 392 -12.67 -10.74 -20.27
N MET A 393 -11.84 -9.90 -19.66
CA MET A 393 -11.60 -8.54 -20.13
C MET A 393 -10.75 -8.53 -21.40
N LYS A 394 -11.04 -7.62 -22.33
CA LYS A 394 -10.17 -7.39 -23.49
C LYS A 394 -8.85 -6.77 -23.04
N VAL A 395 -7.78 -7.02 -23.78
CA VAL A 395 -6.51 -6.28 -23.60
C VAL A 395 -6.71 -4.91 -24.24
N PRO A 396 -6.67 -3.80 -23.48
CA PRO A 396 -7.01 -2.49 -24.03
C PRO A 396 -5.99 -1.98 -25.05
N GLU A 397 -6.47 -1.47 -26.18
CA GLU A 397 -5.68 -0.73 -27.17
C GLU A 397 -5.87 0.79 -27.05
N ASN A 398 -6.92 1.23 -26.36
CA ASN A 398 -7.27 2.65 -26.20
C ASN A 398 -7.92 2.94 -24.83
N ASP A 399 -8.08 4.22 -24.51
CA ASP A 399 -8.61 4.66 -23.22
C ASP A 399 -10.07 4.20 -22.96
N SER A 400 -10.91 4.04 -23.99
CA SER A 400 -12.30 3.57 -23.82
C SER A 400 -12.34 2.13 -23.33
N GLU A 401 -11.49 1.26 -23.87
CA GLU A 401 -11.40 -0.13 -23.43
C GLU A 401 -10.82 -0.25 -22.02
N TYR A 402 -9.88 0.64 -21.65
CA TYR A 402 -9.42 0.75 -20.28
C TYR A 402 -10.56 1.14 -19.33
N LEU A 403 -11.42 2.09 -19.71
CA LEU A 403 -12.56 2.52 -18.91
C LEU A 403 -13.56 1.39 -18.68
N ASP A 404 -13.93 0.65 -19.74
CA ASP A 404 -14.84 -0.51 -19.64
C ASP A 404 -14.30 -1.56 -18.65
N ASN A 405 -12.98 -1.79 -18.68
CA ASN A 405 -12.34 -2.74 -17.78
C ASN A 405 -12.23 -2.22 -16.34
N ILE A 406 -11.94 -0.92 -16.15
CA ILE A 406 -11.94 -0.27 -14.84
C ILE A 406 -13.34 -0.32 -14.23
N GLU A 407 -14.40 -0.12 -15.01
CA GLU A 407 -15.79 -0.20 -14.53
C GLU A 407 -16.13 -1.60 -14.02
N LYS A 408 -15.82 -2.65 -14.81
CA LYS A 408 -15.99 -4.06 -14.38
C LYS A 408 -15.20 -4.38 -13.11
N PHE A 409 -13.96 -3.91 -13.03
CA PHE A 409 -13.13 -4.12 -11.84
C PHE A 409 -13.67 -3.34 -10.62
N THR A 410 -14.19 -2.14 -10.83
CA THR A 410 -14.86 -1.34 -9.79
C THR A 410 -16.10 -2.08 -9.27
N GLU A 411 -16.84 -2.74 -10.16
CA GLU A 411 -18.01 -3.54 -9.79
C GLU A 411 -17.63 -4.75 -8.94
N TYR A 412 -16.53 -5.44 -9.30
CA TYR A 412 -15.95 -6.50 -8.48
C TYR A 412 -15.51 -5.98 -7.10
N PHE A 413 -14.80 -4.85 -7.07
CA PHE A 413 -14.37 -4.22 -5.82
C PHE A 413 -15.58 -3.87 -4.93
N GLU A 414 -16.61 -3.26 -5.51
CA GLU A 414 -17.85 -2.89 -4.81
C GLU A 414 -18.60 -4.11 -4.27
N LYS A 415 -18.87 -5.11 -5.12
CA LYS A 415 -19.81 -6.20 -4.82
C LYS A 415 -19.19 -7.41 -4.15
N GLU A 416 -17.91 -7.66 -4.36
CA GLU A 416 -17.23 -8.87 -3.86
C GLU A 416 -16.12 -8.53 -2.86
N TRP A 417 -15.20 -7.63 -3.22
CA TRP A 417 -14.02 -7.37 -2.39
C TRP A 417 -14.39 -6.65 -1.08
N ILE A 418 -15.13 -5.53 -1.12
CA ILE A 418 -15.48 -4.77 0.10
C ILE A 418 -16.28 -5.65 1.09
N PRO A 419 -17.34 -6.37 0.71
CA PRO A 419 -18.12 -7.18 1.67
C PRO A 419 -17.32 -8.30 2.36
N GLN A 420 -16.29 -8.83 1.70
CA GLN A 420 -15.44 -9.89 2.24
C GLN A 420 -14.29 -9.35 3.12
N ASN A 421 -13.89 -8.09 2.92
CA ASN A 421 -12.65 -7.55 3.50
C ASN A 421 -12.86 -6.36 4.45
N CYS A 422 -14.06 -5.76 4.49
CA CYS A 422 -14.38 -4.61 5.33
C CYS A 422 -14.92 -5.05 6.71
N GLU A 423 -14.02 -5.17 7.69
CA GLU A 423 -14.38 -5.59 9.06
C GLU A 423 -14.65 -4.42 10.03
N LEU A 424 -14.03 -3.26 9.81
CA LEU A 424 -13.99 -2.16 10.80
C LEU A 424 -15.10 -1.11 10.63
N VAL A 425 -15.76 -1.09 9.47
CA VAL A 425 -16.84 -0.16 9.12
C VAL A 425 -17.93 -0.95 8.40
N ASN A 426 -19.17 -0.44 8.44
CA ASN A 426 -20.24 -1.01 7.63
C ASN A 426 -19.89 -0.92 6.15
N TYR A 427 -19.75 -2.08 5.49
CA TYR A 427 -19.35 -2.14 4.09
C TYR A 427 -20.25 -1.31 3.16
N LYS A 428 -21.53 -1.12 3.50
CA LYS A 428 -22.47 -0.30 2.70
C LYS A 428 -22.10 1.18 2.71
N GLU A 429 -21.56 1.69 3.82
CA GLU A 429 -21.07 3.07 3.89
C GLU A 429 -19.89 3.26 2.94
N VAL A 430 -18.98 2.29 2.89
CA VAL A 430 -17.83 2.31 1.97
C VAL A 430 -18.29 2.18 0.50
N GLN A 431 -19.26 1.32 0.20
CA GLN A 431 -19.81 1.19 -1.15
C GLN A 431 -20.40 2.52 -1.66
N ASN A 432 -21.06 3.30 -0.80
CA ASN A 432 -21.60 4.61 -1.18
C ASN A 432 -20.50 5.60 -1.62
N LEU A 433 -19.29 5.49 -1.06
CA LEU A 433 -18.15 6.36 -1.38
C LEU A 433 -17.70 6.24 -2.85
N ILE A 434 -17.98 5.11 -3.50
CA ILE A 434 -17.59 4.88 -4.91
C ILE A 434 -18.21 5.91 -5.84
N ARG A 435 -19.37 6.48 -5.49
CA ARG A 435 -20.17 7.36 -6.36
C ARG A 435 -20.20 8.82 -5.91
N VAL A 436 -19.64 9.17 -4.75
CA VAL A 436 -19.66 10.56 -4.27
C VAL A 436 -18.61 11.44 -4.97
N PRO A 437 -18.77 12.77 -4.99
CA PRO A 437 -17.74 13.71 -5.43
C PRO A 437 -16.46 13.63 -4.57
N TYR A 438 -15.31 13.96 -5.14
CA TYR A 438 -14.01 13.77 -4.49
C TYR A 438 -13.83 14.54 -3.17
N LEU A 439 -14.37 15.77 -3.04
CA LEU A 439 -14.30 16.52 -1.79
C LEU A 439 -15.08 15.83 -0.66
N GLN A 440 -16.20 15.20 -1.00
CA GLN A 440 -17.00 14.43 -0.05
C GLN A 440 -16.31 13.12 0.28
N LEU A 441 -15.78 12.42 -0.73
CA LEU A 441 -14.95 11.22 -0.56
C LEU A 441 -13.79 11.49 0.42
N ASN A 442 -13.03 12.57 0.22
CA ASN A 442 -11.93 12.94 1.10
C ASN A 442 -12.41 13.18 2.53
N SER A 443 -13.51 13.92 2.73
CA SER A 443 -14.05 14.18 4.07
C SER A 443 -14.46 12.91 4.81
N GLU A 444 -15.19 12.01 4.14
CA GLU A 444 -15.69 10.78 4.75
C GLU A 444 -14.56 9.77 5.01
N VAL A 445 -13.64 9.61 4.06
CA VAL A 445 -12.47 8.73 4.24
C VAL A 445 -11.56 9.24 5.35
N TRP A 446 -11.31 10.55 5.43
CA TRP A 446 -10.58 11.15 6.55
C TRP A 446 -11.25 10.85 7.88
N TYR A 447 -12.59 10.96 7.95
CA TYR A 447 -13.35 10.64 9.15
C TYR A 447 -13.18 9.17 9.54
N PHE A 448 -13.37 8.24 8.61
CA PHE A 448 -13.20 6.80 8.87
C PHE A 448 -11.79 6.45 9.34
N LEU A 449 -10.75 6.95 8.67
CA LEU A 449 -9.36 6.69 9.03
C LEU A 449 -9.00 7.27 10.40
N ASN A 450 -9.44 8.50 10.69
CA ASN A 450 -9.16 9.17 11.96
C ASN A 450 -9.90 8.50 13.14
N GLU A 451 -11.18 8.16 12.96
CA GLU A 451 -11.96 7.48 14.01
C GLU A 451 -11.42 6.09 14.31
N ASN A 452 -11.04 5.31 13.29
CA ASN A 452 -10.40 4.02 13.51
C ASN A 452 -9.03 4.19 14.19
N TYR A 453 -8.22 5.15 13.74
CA TYR A 453 -6.94 5.45 14.37
C TYR A 453 -7.10 5.82 15.84
N LYS A 454 -8.09 6.64 16.22
CA LYS A 454 -8.36 6.97 17.64
C LYS A 454 -8.73 5.74 18.47
N LYS A 455 -9.52 4.82 17.92
CA LYS A 455 -10.00 3.61 18.60
C LYS A 455 -8.95 2.50 18.73
N SER A 456 -7.96 2.45 17.83
CA SER A 456 -6.93 1.41 17.88
C SER A 456 -5.97 1.61 19.04
N ASP A 457 -5.70 0.54 19.78
CA ASP A 457 -4.73 0.51 20.89
C ASP A 457 -3.29 0.25 20.42
N LYS A 458 -3.11 -0.29 19.21
CA LYS A 458 -1.81 -0.70 18.66
C LYS A 458 -1.26 0.34 17.68
N LYS A 459 -0.88 1.51 18.21
CA LYS A 459 -0.37 2.62 17.41
C LYS A 459 0.71 3.45 18.10
N TYR A 460 1.53 4.13 17.31
CA TYR A 460 2.30 5.28 17.80
C TYR A 460 1.44 6.54 17.87
N VAL A 461 1.61 7.36 18.93
CA VAL A 461 0.94 8.65 19.06
C VAL A 461 1.63 9.68 18.16
N LEU A 462 0.85 10.33 17.28
CA LEU A 462 1.36 11.37 16.41
C LEU A 462 1.55 12.71 17.15
N PRO A 463 2.65 13.44 16.88
CA PRO A 463 2.79 14.82 17.34
C PRO A 463 1.81 15.76 16.58
N PRO A 464 1.42 16.90 17.19
CA PRO A 464 0.61 17.89 16.50
C PRO A 464 1.34 18.47 15.28
N ALA A 465 0.61 18.67 14.18
CA ALA A 465 1.18 19.26 12.97
C ALA A 465 1.53 20.74 13.18
N SER A 466 2.69 21.16 12.67
CA SER A 466 3.19 22.55 12.71
C SER A 466 2.79 23.38 11.48
N PHE A 467 1.77 22.95 10.73
CA PHE A 467 1.29 23.60 9.52
C PHE A 467 -0.20 23.36 9.30
N GLN A 468 -0.80 24.15 8.42
CA GLN A 468 -2.18 23.96 7.97
C GLN A 468 -2.27 23.91 6.44
N MET A 469 -3.15 23.03 5.95
CA MET A 469 -3.60 23.08 4.56
C MET A 469 -4.81 24.00 4.45
N GLU A 470 -5.09 24.52 3.24
CA GLU A 470 -6.26 25.36 2.97
C GLU A 470 -7.56 24.73 3.45
N ARG A 471 -7.71 23.41 3.23
CA ARG A 471 -8.85 22.57 3.61
C ARG A 471 -8.39 21.31 4.31
N THR A 472 -9.18 20.83 5.27
CA THR A 472 -8.94 19.58 6.02
C THR A 472 -9.22 18.33 5.19
N ASN A 473 -10.02 18.45 4.11
CA ASN A 473 -10.39 17.36 3.20
C ASN A 473 -9.64 17.42 1.86
N CYS A 474 -8.41 17.95 1.84
CA CYS A 474 -7.57 17.87 0.65
C CYS A 474 -6.89 16.49 0.54
N PHE A 475 -6.50 16.11 -0.68
CA PHE A 475 -5.87 14.82 -0.97
C PHE A 475 -4.59 14.57 -0.16
N PHE A 476 -3.78 15.61 0.08
CA PHE A 476 -2.61 15.53 0.95
C PHE A 476 -2.92 14.85 2.30
N TRP A 477 -4.02 15.22 2.96
CA TRP A 477 -4.37 14.62 4.27
C TRP A 477 -4.71 13.14 4.17
N ILE A 478 -5.29 12.73 3.05
CA ILE A 478 -5.61 11.32 2.80
C ILE A 478 -4.32 10.52 2.59
N LEU A 479 -3.41 11.02 1.74
CA LEU A 479 -2.11 10.38 1.53
C LEU A 479 -1.27 10.35 2.82
N ASN A 480 -1.34 11.40 3.63
CA ASN A 480 -0.71 11.45 4.95
C ASN A 480 -1.29 10.39 5.90
N TRP A 481 -2.61 10.12 5.85
CA TRP A 481 -3.21 9.03 6.61
C TRP A 481 -2.75 7.66 6.12
N PHE A 482 -2.68 7.40 4.81
CA PHE A 482 -2.14 6.13 4.28
C PHE A 482 -0.70 5.90 4.76
N THR A 483 0.13 6.94 4.68
CA THR A 483 1.51 6.91 5.19
C THR A 483 1.56 6.70 6.71
N THR A 484 0.65 7.33 7.45
CA THR A 484 0.52 7.16 8.90
C THR A 484 0.17 5.71 9.25
N TYR A 485 -0.81 5.10 8.59
CA TYR A 485 -1.18 3.71 8.84
C TYR A 485 0.03 2.79 8.60
N LYS A 486 0.71 2.93 7.46
CA LYS A 486 1.90 2.16 7.13
C LYS A 486 3.01 2.27 8.18
N ASN A 487 3.24 3.45 8.73
CA ASN A 487 4.39 3.73 9.61
C ASN A 487 4.07 3.66 11.11
N SER A 488 2.81 3.79 11.49
CA SER A 488 2.39 3.99 12.89
C SER A 488 1.38 2.98 13.40
N MET A 489 0.73 2.19 12.53
CA MET A 489 -0.25 1.16 12.94
C MET A 489 0.37 -0.23 12.85
N PHE A 490 0.25 -1.01 13.92
CA PHE A 490 0.87 -2.35 13.98
C PHE A 490 -0.09 -3.50 13.68
N ASP A 491 -1.40 -3.26 13.68
CA ASP A 491 -2.37 -4.31 13.40
C ASP A 491 -2.53 -4.54 11.89
N LYS A 492 -2.48 -5.81 11.45
CA LYS A 492 -2.70 -6.18 10.05
C LYS A 492 -4.11 -5.80 9.59
N LYS A 493 -5.11 -5.84 10.49
CA LYS A 493 -6.49 -5.44 10.19
C LYS A 493 -6.60 -3.95 9.88
N ASP A 494 -5.91 -3.11 10.66
CA ASP A 494 -5.87 -1.68 10.46
C ASP A 494 -5.20 -1.31 9.12
N ASN A 495 -4.09 -1.98 8.79
CA ASN A 495 -3.41 -1.78 7.50
C ASN A 495 -4.27 -2.21 6.32
N LYS A 496 -4.97 -3.35 6.40
CA LYS A 496 -5.92 -3.81 5.38
C LYS A 496 -7.08 -2.82 5.21
N PHE A 497 -7.55 -2.23 6.30
CA PHE A 497 -8.60 -1.20 6.29
C PHE A 497 -8.18 0.08 5.57
N ALA A 498 -6.97 0.59 5.83
CA ALA A 498 -6.45 1.74 5.08
C ALA A 498 -6.27 1.41 3.59
N TYR A 499 -5.76 0.21 3.28
CA TYR A 499 -5.50 -0.22 1.91
C TYR A 499 -6.77 -0.32 1.05
N MET A 500 -7.91 -0.65 1.65
CA MET A 500 -9.21 -0.57 0.95
C MET A 500 -9.45 0.81 0.34
N PHE A 501 -9.11 1.88 1.05
CA PHE A 501 -9.22 3.23 0.52
C PHE A 501 -8.11 3.54 -0.50
N GLU A 502 -6.90 2.99 -0.36
CA GLU A 502 -5.85 3.11 -1.39
C GLU A 502 -6.32 2.54 -2.75
N ILE A 503 -7.02 1.40 -2.72
CA ILE A 503 -7.66 0.81 -3.91
C ILE A 503 -8.74 1.74 -4.47
N LEU A 504 -9.63 2.26 -3.62
CA LEU A 504 -10.69 3.18 -4.03
C LEU A 504 -10.14 4.44 -4.72
N TYR A 505 -9.11 5.06 -4.16
CA TYR A 505 -8.49 6.25 -4.77
C TYR A 505 -7.78 5.91 -6.08
N THR A 506 -7.11 4.76 -6.16
CA THR A 506 -6.48 4.29 -7.40
C THR A 506 -7.52 4.10 -8.51
N LEU A 507 -8.70 3.52 -8.20
CA LEU A 507 -9.82 3.40 -9.13
C LEU A 507 -10.30 4.76 -9.62
N ARG A 508 -10.56 5.70 -8.69
CA ARG A 508 -11.09 7.03 -9.01
C ARG A 508 -10.12 7.86 -9.85
N LEU A 509 -8.83 7.86 -9.51
CA LEU A 509 -7.82 8.62 -10.24
C LEU A 509 -7.57 8.01 -11.63
N ASN A 510 -7.48 6.68 -11.76
CA ASN A 510 -7.33 6.05 -13.08
C ASN A 510 -8.56 6.28 -13.97
N ASN A 511 -9.77 6.28 -13.41
CA ASN A 511 -10.98 6.63 -14.17
C ASN A 511 -10.89 8.05 -14.75
N LEU A 512 -10.47 9.04 -13.95
CA LEU A 512 -10.27 10.43 -14.41
C LEU A 512 -9.16 10.52 -15.48
N GLN A 513 -8.04 9.81 -15.27
CA GLN A 513 -6.93 9.76 -16.22
C GLN A 513 -7.38 9.21 -17.58
N ARG A 514 -8.12 8.10 -17.59
CA ARG A 514 -8.57 7.42 -18.82
C ARG A 514 -9.74 8.13 -19.48
N SER A 515 -10.62 8.78 -18.71
CA SER A 515 -11.68 9.66 -19.24
C SER A 515 -11.13 10.97 -19.81
N ARG A 516 -9.82 11.23 -19.67
CA ARG A 516 -9.16 12.49 -20.05
C ARG A 516 -9.74 13.73 -19.34
N CYS A 517 -10.35 13.53 -18.18
CA CYS A 517 -10.85 14.59 -17.30
C CYS A 517 -9.71 15.19 -16.47
N TYR A 518 -8.70 15.75 -17.15
CA TYR A 518 -7.46 16.19 -16.49
C TYR A 518 -7.64 17.42 -15.59
N GLU A 519 -8.61 18.29 -15.89
CA GLU A 519 -8.97 19.40 -15.00
C GLU A 519 -9.49 18.85 -13.66
N GLU A 520 -10.43 17.90 -13.69
CA GLU A 520 -10.98 17.23 -12.50
C GLU A 520 -9.92 16.41 -11.76
N LEU A 521 -8.98 15.78 -12.46
CA LEU A 521 -7.82 15.09 -11.86
C LEU A 521 -6.96 16.07 -11.05
N GLY A 522 -6.68 17.24 -11.63
CA GLY A 522 -5.93 18.31 -10.95
C GLY A 522 -6.69 18.87 -9.74
N GLU A 523 -8.01 19.05 -9.85
CA GLU A 523 -8.85 19.48 -8.73
C GLU A 523 -8.94 18.40 -7.62
N PHE A 524 -8.98 17.12 -7.99
CA PHE A 524 -9.01 15.99 -7.06
C PHE A 524 -7.75 15.96 -6.20
N ILE A 525 -6.57 15.94 -6.84
CA ILE A 525 -5.27 15.97 -6.17
C ILE A 525 -5.10 17.29 -5.42
N GLY A 526 -5.58 18.38 -6.01
CA GLY A 526 -5.34 19.73 -5.52
C GLY A 526 -3.87 20.13 -5.68
N GLY A 527 -3.47 21.24 -5.07
CA GLY A 527 -2.12 21.79 -5.25
C GLY A 527 -0.98 21.04 -4.57
N TYR A 528 -1.25 20.00 -3.74
CA TYR A 528 -0.22 19.31 -2.96
C TYR A 528 -0.54 17.81 -2.82
N ILE A 529 0.45 16.97 -3.13
CA ILE A 529 0.43 15.51 -2.97
C ILE A 529 1.00 15.14 -1.60
N TRP A 530 2.26 15.52 -1.36
CA TRP A 530 3.03 15.27 -0.14
C TRP A 530 3.17 16.48 0.76
N GLY A 531 2.82 17.69 0.30
CA GLY A 531 2.89 18.90 1.14
C GLY A 531 4.26 19.02 1.81
N PRO A 532 4.36 19.34 3.12
CA PRO A 532 5.65 19.49 3.82
C PRO A 532 6.58 18.28 3.72
N SER A 533 6.03 17.06 3.61
CA SER A 533 6.83 15.84 3.43
C SER A 533 7.57 15.79 2.09
N PHE A 534 7.36 16.73 1.17
CA PHE A 534 8.23 16.86 -0.02
C PHE A 534 9.60 17.51 0.28
N ASP A 535 9.77 18.16 1.44
CA ASP A 535 11.07 18.69 1.88
C ASP A 535 12.08 17.56 2.16
N ASP A 536 11.56 16.38 2.44
CA ASP A 536 12.32 15.16 2.66
C ASP A 536 12.99 14.65 1.37
N ILE A 537 12.35 14.86 0.21
CA ILE A 537 12.79 14.35 -1.10
C ILE A 537 14.01 15.12 -1.63
N ILE A 538 14.06 16.45 -1.42
CA ILE A 538 15.10 17.33 -1.95
C ILE A 538 15.98 17.83 -0.80
N PRO A 539 17.29 17.47 -0.74
CA PRO A 539 18.16 17.85 0.36
C PRO A 539 18.40 19.37 0.46
N ASN A 540 18.24 19.90 1.67
CA ASN A 540 18.53 21.29 2.02
C ASN A 540 20.03 21.61 2.01
N ALA A 541 20.39 22.90 2.00
CA ALA A 541 21.79 23.33 2.11
C ALA A 541 22.33 23.10 3.53
N ALA A 542 23.58 22.67 3.65
CA ALA A 542 24.25 22.53 4.94
C ALA A 542 24.83 23.88 5.39
N GLY A 543 24.60 24.30 6.64
CA GLY A 543 25.17 25.52 7.24
C GLY A 543 24.30 26.13 8.35
N ASP A 544 24.77 27.23 8.95
CA ASP A 544 24.13 27.94 10.08
C ASP A 544 22.80 28.62 9.72
N ASN A 545 22.50 28.76 8.41
CA ASN A 545 21.18 29.17 7.91
C ASN A 545 20.75 28.22 6.78
N PRO A 546 20.00 27.14 7.08
CA PRO A 546 19.69 26.10 6.11
C PRO A 546 18.74 26.62 5.03
N MET A 547 19.29 26.85 3.84
CA MET A 547 18.52 27.21 2.66
C MET A 547 17.66 26.02 2.21
N VAL A 548 16.34 26.24 2.17
CA VAL A 548 15.34 25.22 1.78
C VAL A 548 15.26 25.16 0.26
N ARG A 549 15.66 24.02 -0.33
CA ARG A 549 15.69 23.85 -1.80
C ARG A 549 14.37 23.31 -2.35
N SER A 550 13.62 22.57 -1.54
CA SER A 550 12.34 21.96 -1.93
C SER A 550 11.25 22.99 -2.17
N ARG A 551 11.23 24.05 -1.35
CA ARG A 551 10.23 25.13 -1.34
C ARG A 551 10.83 26.43 -0.86
N PHE A 552 10.52 27.51 -1.55
CA PHE A 552 10.97 28.86 -1.18
C PHE A 552 9.98 29.92 -1.65
N PHE A 553 10.06 31.10 -1.03
CA PHE A 553 9.26 32.25 -1.41
C PHE A 553 9.99 33.09 -2.45
N PHE A 554 9.26 33.59 -3.44
CA PHE A 554 9.81 34.49 -4.44
C PHE A 554 8.75 35.47 -4.96
N SER A 555 9.17 36.69 -5.29
CA SER A 555 8.26 37.73 -5.77
C SER A 555 7.64 37.36 -7.11
N THR A 556 6.33 37.55 -7.22
CA THR A 556 5.55 37.18 -8.41
C THR A 556 6.04 37.89 -9.66
N MET A 557 6.43 39.16 -9.54
CA MET A 557 7.00 39.94 -10.64
C MET A 557 8.38 39.41 -11.03
N SER A 558 9.24 39.13 -10.05
CA SER A 558 10.58 38.61 -10.28
C SER A 558 10.55 37.23 -10.95
N VAL A 559 9.62 36.37 -10.54
CA VAL A 559 9.35 35.07 -11.15
C VAL A 559 8.91 35.24 -12.62
N TYR A 560 7.93 36.10 -12.88
CA TYR A 560 7.45 36.35 -14.24
C TYR A 560 8.57 36.89 -15.14
N ASN A 561 9.34 37.86 -14.65
CA ASN A 561 10.44 38.47 -15.40
C ASN A 561 11.54 37.45 -15.73
N LEU A 562 11.90 36.57 -14.79
CA LEU A 562 12.85 35.49 -15.06
C LEU A 562 12.33 34.56 -16.17
N PHE A 563 11.05 34.18 -16.14
CA PHE A 563 10.46 33.39 -17.22
C PHE A 563 10.45 34.13 -18.55
N SER A 564 10.12 35.42 -18.53
CA SER A 564 10.11 36.29 -19.70
C SER A 564 11.49 36.37 -20.37
N GLU A 565 12.56 36.50 -19.59
CA GLU A 565 13.94 36.44 -20.07
C GLU A 565 14.28 35.06 -20.66
N LYS A 566 13.86 33.98 -20.01
CA LYS A 566 14.17 32.61 -20.47
C LYS A 566 13.44 32.26 -21.76
N VAL A 567 12.15 32.57 -21.86
CA VAL A 567 11.35 32.38 -23.07
C VAL A 567 11.85 33.30 -24.17
N GLY A 568 12.12 34.57 -23.87
CA GLY A 568 12.66 35.53 -24.84
C GLY A 568 13.99 35.07 -25.44
N ASN A 569 14.92 34.59 -24.60
CA ASN A 569 16.18 34.01 -25.08
C ASN A 569 15.98 32.73 -25.90
N ALA A 570 15.01 31.89 -25.54
CA ALA A 570 14.78 30.62 -26.23
C ALA A 570 14.18 30.82 -27.64
N PHE A 571 13.35 31.84 -27.82
CA PHE A 571 12.70 32.17 -29.10
C PHE A 571 13.35 33.37 -29.83
N ASN A 572 14.45 33.93 -29.31
CA ASN A 572 15.11 35.15 -29.81
C ASN A 572 14.17 36.37 -29.92
N ILE A 573 13.35 36.58 -28.89
CA ILE A 573 12.37 37.68 -28.80
C ILE A 573 12.67 38.54 -27.58
N THR A 574 12.45 39.85 -27.72
CA THR A 574 12.66 40.82 -26.63
C THR A 574 11.34 41.06 -25.92
N ASN A 575 11.03 40.27 -24.89
CA ASN A 575 9.79 40.42 -24.14
C ASN A 575 9.82 41.64 -23.20
N GLU A 576 8.69 42.32 -23.06
CA GLU A 576 8.49 43.35 -22.05
C GLU A 576 8.56 42.76 -20.62
N LEU A 577 9.38 43.39 -19.76
CA LEU A 577 9.49 43.04 -18.34
C LEU A 577 8.49 43.85 -17.52
N LEU A 578 7.93 43.22 -16.49
CA LEU A 578 7.05 43.90 -15.54
C LEU A 578 7.89 44.78 -14.60
N ASP A 579 7.35 45.96 -14.27
CA ASP A 579 7.99 46.89 -13.35
C ASP A 579 7.98 46.32 -11.92
N PRO A 580 9.15 46.04 -11.33
CA PRO A 580 9.24 45.46 -9.99
C PRO A 580 8.71 46.38 -8.88
N ASN A 581 8.47 47.67 -9.16
CA ASN A 581 7.89 48.63 -8.21
C ASN A 581 6.36 48.74 -8.31
N LYS A 582 5.70 47.95 -9.16
CA LYS A 582 4.24 47.94 -9.32
C LYS A 582 3.63 46.64 -8.82
N ASP A 583 2.53 46.76 -8.07
CA ASP A 583 1.79 45.62 -7.55
C ASP A 583 0.61 45.21 -8.44
N TYR A 584 0.41 45.91 -9.56
CA TYR A 584 -0.69 45.73 -10.49
C TYR A 584 -0.19 45.47 -11.91
N ILE A 585 -0.94 44.66 -12.65
CA ILE A 585 -0.67 44.37 -14.06
C ILE A 585 -1.74 44.97 -14.97
N SER A 586 -1.39 45.22 -16.22
CA SER A 586 -2.30 45.78 -17.21
C SER A 586 -2.90 44.68 -18.09
N LYS A 587 -4.10 44.93 -18.61
CA LYS A 587 -4.71 44.08 -19.62
C LYS A 587 -3.83 44.06 -20.89
N LEU A 588 -3.73 42.91 -21.55
CA LEU A 588 -3.01 42.79 -22.81
C LEU A 588 -3.80 43.46 -23.94
N SER A 589 -3.07 44.05 -24.89
CA SER A 589 -3.67 44.59 -26.12
C SER A 589 -4.21 43.47 -27.00
N GLU A 590 -5.32 43.69 -27.69
CA GLU A 590 -5.92 42.69 -28.61
C GLU A 590 -4.98 42.31 -29.76
N ASN A 591 -4.10 43.23 -30.19
CA ASN A 591 -3.13 43.05 -31.26
C ASN A 591 -1.68 42.86 -30.75
N ASP A 592 -1.51 42.40 -29.51
CA ASP A 592 -0.19 42.14 -28.94
C ASP A 592 0.50 40.98 -29.68
N LYS A 593 1.58 41.29 -30.42
CA LYS A 593 2.37 40.29 -31.16
C LYS A 593 3.08 39.30 -30.24
N GLU A 594 3.31 39.67 -28.98
CA GLU A 594 3.98 38.85 -27.98
C GLU A 594 2.99 38.10 -27.07
N LYS A 595 1.67 38.19 -27.36
CA LYS A 595 0.61 37.61 -26.54
C LYS A 595 0.86 36.13 -26.21
N GLU A 596 1.31 35.35 -27.19
CA GLU A 596 1.62 33.93 -27.00
C GLU A 596 2.77 33.69 -26.01
N TYR A 597 3.88 34.42 -26.13
CA TYR A 597 5.02 34.30 -25.22
C TYR A 597 4.67 34.76 -23.80
N LYS A 598 3.82 35.78 -23.67
CA LYS A 598 3.26 36.18 -22.37
C LYS A 598 2.38 35.07 -21.77
N ILE A 599 1.61 34.35 -22.59
CA ILE A 599 0.88 33.15 -22.13
C ILE A 599 1.86 32.07 -21.65
N PHE A 600 2.96 31.79 -22.37
CA PHE A 600 3.99 30.86 -21.89
C PHE A 600 4.53 31.24 -20.51
N ASN A 601 4.85 32.52 -20.30
CA ASN A 601 5.35 33.02 -19.01
C ASN A 601 4.32 32.78 -17.89
N TRP A 602 3.04 33.08 -18.13
CA TRP A 602 1.98 32.83 -17.15
C TRP A 602 1.75 31.34 -16.89
N VAL A 603 1.79 30.50 -17.92
CA VAL A 603 1.69 29.04 -17.78
C VAL A 603 2.84 28.52 -16.91
N MET A 604 4.08 28.89 -17.22
CA MET A 604 5.24 28.49 -16.40
C MET A 604 5.11 28.98 -14.96
N LEU A 605 4.65 30.21 -14.74
CA LEU A 605 4.36 30.72 -13.41
C LEU A 605 3.32 29.87 -12.68
N GLY A 606 2.21 29.52 -13.32
CA GLY A 606 1.18 28.65 -12.75
C GLY A 606 1.67 27.23 -12.45
N LEU A 607 2.61 26.70 -13.25
CA LEU A 607 3.22 25.39 -13.04
C LEU A 607 4.06 25.35 -11.76
N PHE A 608 4.94 26.33 -11.53
CA PHE A 608 5.87 26.25 -10.39
C PHE A 608 5.32 26.79 -9.07
N SER A 609 4.25 27.58 -9.10
CA SER A 609 3.82 28.37 -7.94
C SER A 609 2.54 27.88 -7.29
N ASN A 610 2.46 28.01 -5.97
CA ASN A 610 1.23 28.04 -5.19
C ASN A 610 1.28 29.25 -4.23
N ILE A 611 0.18 29.49 -3.53
CA ILE A 611 0.08 30.58 -2.56
C ILE A 611 0.30 30.01 -1.17
N CYS A 612 1.00 30.76 -0.33
CA CYS A 612 1.23 30.36 1.03
C CYS A 612 1.22 31.60 1.92
N LYS A 613 0.66 31.48 3.12
CA LYS A 613 0.60 32.58 4.09
C LYS A 613 1.17 32.12 5.42
N GLU A 614 2.04 32.92 6.00
CA GLU A 614 2.40 32.78 7.41
C GLU A 614 1.26 33.31 8.27
N ILE A 615 0.83 32.51 9.24
CA ILE A 615 -0.16 32.88 10.24
C ILE A 615 0.62 33.12 11.54
N THR A 616 0.59 34.37 11.98
CA THR A 616 1.07 34.77 13.31
C THR A 616 -0.13 35.01 14.22
N ASP A 617 -0.69 33.94 14.78
CA ASP A 617 -1.77 34.03 15.78
C ASP A 617 -1.14 34.20 17.17
N ASN A 618 -0.92 35.47 17.54
CA ASN A 618 -0.38 35.95 18.82
C ASN A 618 1.08 35.56 19.14
N ILE A 619 1.73 36.43 19.93
CA ILE A 619 3.16 36.41 20.29
C ILE A 619 3.61 35.11 20.99
N GLU A 620 2.67 34.28 21.46
CA GLU A 620 2.94 33.07 22.25
C GLU A 620 3.09 31.77 21.42
N ASN A 621 2.63 31.74 20.16
CA ASN A 621 2.75 30.56 19.30
C ASN A 621 3.78 30.79 18.17
N PRO A 622 4.56 29.75 17.79
CA PRO A 622 5.45 29.85 16.64
C PRO A 622 4.63 30.12 15.36
N PRO A 623 5.18 30.90 14.41
CA PRO A 623 4.50 31.20 13.16
C PRO A 623 4.16 29.91 12.43
N MET A 624 2.92 29.78 11.97
CA MET A 624 2.42 28.58 11.32
C MET A 624 2.18 28.83 9.84
N VAL A 625 2.64 27.93 8.99
CA VAL A 625 2.54 28.07 7.54
C VAL A 625 1.22 27.49 7.05
N ARG A 626 0.44 28.28 6.29
CA ARG A 626 -0.80 27.85 5.63
C ARG A 626 -0.61 27.73 4.12
N TYR A 627 -0.71 26.51 3.61
CA TYR A 627 -0.59 26.17 2.19
C TYR A 627 -1.93 26.33 1.47
N ILE A 628 -1.97 27.18 0.43
CA ILE A 628 -3.18 27.59 -0.30
C ILE A 628 -3.03 27.27 -1.78
N TYR A 629 -4.05 26.66 -2.40
CA TYR A 629 -4.01 26.28 -3.82
C TYR A 629 -5.18 26.82 -4.65
N ASN A 630 -6.36 27.06 -4.06
CA ASN A 630 -7.52 27.57 -4.82
C ASN A 630 -7.55 29.09 -4.97
N SER A 631 -6.62 29.82 -4.34
CA SER A 631 -6.59 31.27 -4.49
C SER A 631 -6.00 31.64 -5.84
N ASN A 632 -6.54 32.69 -6.45
CA ASN A 632 -6.03 33.21 -7.71
C ASN A 632 -4.65 33.86 -7.48
N ILE A 633 -3.75 33.66 -8.44
CA ILE A 633 -2.45 34.35 -8.51
C ILE A 633 -2.66 35.82 -8.91
N ILE A 634 -3.56 36.07 -9.87
CA ILE A 634 -3.97 37.42 -10.25
C ILE A 634 -5.35 37.69 -9.68
N PHE A 635 -5.47 38.68 -8.79
CA PHE A 635 -6.75 39.08 -8.24
C PHE A 635 -7.61 39.81 -9.29
N SER A 636 -8.93 39.78 -9.13
CA SER A 636 -9.88 40.43 -10.05
C SER A 636 -9.72 41.95 -10.16
N ASN A 637 -8.96 42.57 -9.25
CA ASN A 637 -8.57 43.97 -9.30
C ASN A 637 -7.19 44.20 -9.93
N TYR A 638 -6.68 43.23 -10.71
CA TYR A 638 -5.38 43.24 -11.39
C TYR A 638 -4.16 43.27 -10.47
N ARG A 639 -4.33 43.08 -9.16
CA ARG A 639 -3.20 42.95 -8.23
C ARG A 639 -2.63 41.53 -8.27
N LEU A 640 -1.32 41.43 -8.08
CA LEU A 640 -0.66 40.14 -7.95
C LEU A 640 -0.65 39.67 -6.50
N ASN A 641 -0.89 38.38 -6.31
CA ASN A 641 -0.65 37.73 -5.03
C ASN A 641 0.87 37.54 -4.87
N ASN A 642 1.45 38.11 -3.82
CA ASN A 642 2.89 38.22 -3.62
C ASN A 642 3.22 38.08 -2.12
N PRO A 643 4.25 37.30 -1.71
CA PRO A 643 5.09 36.42 -2.54
C PRO A 643 4.41 35.10 -2.91
N LEU A 644 4.93 34.43 -3.94
CA LEU A 644 4.53 33.07 -4.31
C LEU A 644 5.45 32.05 -3.64
N GLN A 645 4.93 30.85 -3.40
CA GLN A 645 5.73 29.70 -3.01
C GLN A 645 6.09 28.89 -4.26
N ILE A 646 7.38 28.77 -4.57
CA ILE A 646 7.92 28.00 -5.68
C ILE A 646 8.26 26.58 -5.22
N CYS A 647 7.82 25.57 -5.98
CA CYS A 647 8.05 24.15 -5.66
C CYS A 647 7.99 23.27 -6.92
N LEU A 648 8.79 22.19 -6.97
CA LEU A 648 8.72 21.19 -8.05
C LEU A 648 7.49 20.26 -7.95
N GLU A 649 6.93 20.09 -6.76
CA GLU A 649 5.67 19.37 -6.58
C GLU A 649 4.53 20.04 -7.37
N ASN A 650 4.50 21.38 -7.36
CA ASN A 650 3.51 22.15 -8.11
C ASN A 650 3.68 21.92 -9.62
N TYR A 651 4.91 21.84 -10.11
CA TYR A 651 5.20 21.61 -11.53
C TYR A 651 4.62 20.25 -11.98
N ILE A 652 4.83 19.22 -11.18
CA ILE A 652 4.31 17.87 -11.43
C ILE A 652 2.78 17.86 -11.51
N ILE A 653 2.10 18.50 -10.56
CA ILE A 653 0.63 18.55 -10.53
C ILE A 653 0.13 19.39 -11.71
N GLY A 654 0.70 20.58 -11.90
CA GLY A 654 0.29 21.53 -12.92
C GLY A 654 0.46 20.97 -14.34
N ILE A 655 1.53 20.22 -14.62
CA ILE A 655 1.73 19.62 -15.94
C ILE A 655 0.74 18.47 -16.20
N CYS A 656 0.26 17.80 -15.15
CA CYS A 656 -0.79 16.79 -15.27
C CYS A 656 -2.16 17.39 -15.60
N SER A 657 -2.41 18.66 -15.27
CA SER A 657 -3.70 19.33 -15.39
C SER A 657 -3.56 20.77 -15.95
N LEU A 658 -2.96 20.94 -17.14
CA LEU A 658 -2.68 22.28 -17.69
C LEU A 658 -3.92 23.19 -17.83
N GLU A 659 -5.10 22.62 -18.08
CA GLU A 659 -6.34 23.39 -18.19
C GLU A 659 -6.75 24.07 -16.86
N SER A 660 -6.42 23.47 -15.70
CA SER A 660 -6.73 24.05 -14.39
C SER A 660 -5.96 25.35 -14.11
N LEU A 661 -4.84 25.57 -14.82
CA LEU A 661 -4.05 26.79 -14.70
C LEU A 661 -4.82 28.04 -15.14
N TYR A 662 -5.80 27.92 -16.05
CA TYR A 662 -6.60 29.06 -16.50
C TYR A 662 -7.33 29.74 -15.32
N LYS A 663 -7.98 28.92 -14.48
CA LYS A 663 -8.66 29.39 -13.26
C LYS A 663 -7.67 29.83 -12.20
N LYS A 664 -6.62 29.03 -11.93
CA LYS A 664 -5.59 29.32 -10.93
C LYS A 664 -4.88 30.66 -11.16
N LEU A 665 -4.56 30.96 -12.42
CA LEU A 665 -3.93 32.21 -12.81
C LEU A 665 -4.93 33.36 -12.85
N ASN A 666 -6.22 33.09 -13.09
CA ASN A 666 -7.25 34.07 -13.39
C ASN A 666 -6.90 34.92 -14.61
N ILE A 667 -6.43 34.25 -15.67
CA ILE A 667 -5.82 34.90 -16.84
C ILE A 667 -6.83 35.63 -17.73
N GLU A 668 -8.13 35.31 -17.58
CA GLU A 668 -9.24 35.94 -18.31
C GLU A 668 -9.24 37.46 -18.15
N ILE A 669 -8.92 37.96 -16.95
CA ILE A 669 -8.92 39.39 -16.66
C ILE A 669 -7.86 40.14 -17.48
N LEU A 670 -6.83 39.43 -17.97
CA LEU A 670 -5.79 40.00 -18.84
C LEU A 670 -6.22 40.09 -20.31
N GLY A 671 -7.45 39.69 -20.64
CA GLY A 671 -7.94 39.67 -22.02
C GLY A 671 -7.49 38.46 -22.83
N ILE A 672 -7.04 37.39 -22.16
CA ILE A 672 -6.72 36.11 -22.79
C ILE A 672 -7.98 35.25 -22.75
N SER A 673 -8.53 34.91 -23.92
CA SER A 673 -9.69 34.05 -24.01
C SER A 673 -9.34 32.61 -23.64
N LYS A 674 -10.34 31.84 -23.18
CA LYS A 674 -10.18 30.40 -22.91
C LYS A 674 -9.69 29.65 -24.16
N GLU A 675 -10.16 30.05 -25.34
CA GLU A 675 -9.76 29.44 -26.62
C GLU A 675 -8.30 29.68 -26.97
N ASP A 676 -7.79 30.91 -26.76
CA ASP A 676 -6.38 31.23 -27.01
C ASP A 676 -5.47 30.47 -26.05
N PHE A 677 -5.85 30.41 -24.77
CA PHE A 677 -5.13 29.63 -23.77
C PHE A 677 -5.14 28.13 -24.09
N GLN A 678 -6.30 27.59 -24.50
CA GLN A 678 -6.45 26.18 -24.87
C GLN A 678 -5.57 25.79 -26.08
N LYS A 679 -5.41 26.66 -27.08
CA LYS A 679 -4.50 26.41 -28.21
C LYS A 679 -3.06 26.24 -27.74
N VAL A 680 -2.60 27.09 -26.82
CA VAL A 680 -1.24 27.05 -26.28
C VAL A 680 -1.02 25.77 -25.46
N ILE A 681 -1.89 25.48 -24.50
CA ILE A 681 -1.70 24.29 -23.64
C ILE A 681 -1.81 22.98 -24.43
N ARG A 682 -2.65 22.90 -25.48
CA ARG A 682 -2.73 21.70 -26.33
C ARG A 682 -1.43 21.43 -27.09
N ARG A 683 -0.73 22.49 -27.55
CA ARG A 683 0.62 22.33 -28.13
C ARG A 683 1.58 21.77 -27.10
N ILE A 684 1.60 22.34 -25.91
CA ILE A 684 2.43 21.85 -24.79
C ILE A 684 2.10 20.38 -24.47
N GLU A 685 0.82 20.01 -24.40
CA GLU A 685 0.41 18.62 -24.13
C GLU A 685 0.87 17.65 -25.21
N ASN A 686 0.74 18.02 -26.48
CA ASN A 686 1.13 17.16 -27.60
C ASN A 686 2.65 16.95 -27.65
N ASP A 687 3.42 18.05 -27.57
CA ASP A 687 4.88 18.01 -27.64
C ASP A 687 5.51 17.31 -26.41
N ASN A 688 4.80 17.25 -25.28
CA ASN A 688 5.26 16.62 -24.04
C ASN A 688 4.45 15.37 -23.64
N SER A 689 3.71 14.77 -24.58
CA SER A 689 2.74 13.70 -24.31
C SER A 689 3.31 12.52 -23.52
N ASN A 690 4.48 11.99 -23.89
CA ASN A 690 5.15 10.89 -23.17
C ASN A 690 5.51 11.28 -21.72
N LYS A 691 6.02 12.50 -21.51
CA LYS A 691 6.44 13.01 -20.20
C LYS A 691 5.23 13.20 -19.29
N ILE A 692 4.17 13.80 -19.82
CA ILE A 692 2.90 14.01 -19.13
C ILE A 692 2.23 12.67 -18.81
N HIS A 693 2.24 11.72 -19.74
CA HIS A 693 1.71 10.38 -19.50
C HIS A 693 2.46 9.65 -18.38
N ALA A 694 3.79 9.81 -18.31
CA ALA A 694 4.58 9.25 -17.23
C ALA A 694 4.18 9.81 -15.86
N PHE A 695 4.04 11.14 -15.74
CA PHE A 695 3.57 11.78 -14.52
C PHE A 695 2.13 11.34 -14.18
N ARG A 696 1.19 11.43 -15.12
CA ARG A 696 -0.22 11.01 -14.89
C ARG A 696 -0.33 9.56 -14.42
N THR A 697 0.49 8.66 -14.97
CA THR A 697 0.49 7.25 -14.56
C THR A 697 1.01 7.06 -13.13
N ILE A 698 2.08 7.76 -12.72
CA ILE A 698 2.57 7.69 -11.33
C ILE A 698 1.50 8.26 -10.38
N PHE A 699 0.96 9.44 -10.68
CA PHE A 699 0.08 10.19 -9.78
C PHE A 699 -1.39 9.78 -9.82
N SER A 700 -1.72 8.75 -10.59
CA SER A 700 -3.05 8.13 -10.55
C SER A 700 -3.08 6.80 -9.78
N ASN A 701 -1.95 6.35 -9.23
CA ASN A 701 -1.84 5.09 -8.50
C ASN A 701 -1.22 5.32 -7.11
N ILE A 702 -1.97 5.05 -6.04
CA ILE A 702 -1.56 5.40 -4.67
C ILE A 702 -0.27 4.67 -4.26
N ASP A 703 -0.17 3.38 -4.56
CA ASP A 703 1.04 2.57 -4.30
C ASP A 703 2.28 3.18 -4.97
N LEU A 704 2.14 3.69 -6.20
CA LEU A 704 3.23 4.33 -6.93
C LEU A 704 3.62 5.66 -6.28
N ILE A 705 2.66 6.50 -5.89
CA ILE A 705 2.93 7.78 -5.21
C ILE A 705 3.71 7.56 -3.92
N MET A 706 3.28 6.61 -3.09
CA MET A 706 3.92 6.30 -1.81
C MET A 706 5.30 5.69 -2.02
N ARG A 707 5.44 4.71 -2.93
CA ARG A 707 6.73 4.08 -3.21
C ARG A 707 7.71 5.04 -3.87
N PHE A 708 7.24 5.96 -4.71
CA PHE A 708 8.06 7.00 -5.33
C PHE A 708 8.67 7.95 -4.28
N HIS A 709 7.90 8.35 -3.27
CA HIS A 709 8.41 9.16 -2.16
C HIS A 709 9.57 8.46 -1.43
N GLU A 710 9.37 7.19 -1.04
CA GLU A 710 10.40 6.36 -0.40
C GLU A 710 11.64 6.19 -1.29
N TYR A 711 11.43 5.95 -2.59
CA TYR A 711 12.50 5.77 -3.56
C TYR A 711 13.36 7.03 -3.65
N CYS A 712 12.72 8.20 -3.75
CA CYS A 712 13.41 9.48 -3.79
C CYS A 712 14.15 9.77 -2.49
N TRP A 713 13.53 9.55 -1.32
CA TRP A 713 14.17 9.71 -0.02
C TRP A 713 15.46 8.88 0.10
N LYS A 714 15.42 7.61 -0.30
CA LYS A 714 16.59 6.70 -0.28
C LYS A 714 17.68 7.13 -1.27
N ASN A 715 17.32 7.79 -2.36
CA ASN A 715 18.22 8.17 -3.46
C ASN A 715 18.48 9.68 -3.59
N ARG A 716 18.23 10.45 -2.53
CA ARG A 716 18.31 11.93 -2.54
C ARG A 716 19.72 12.51 -2.50
N GLN A 717 20.71 11.76 -2.01
CA GLN A 717 22.09 12.24 -1.91
C GLN A 717 22.76 12.27 -3.28
N SER A 718 23.33 13.42 -3.66
CA SER A 718 24.24 13.54 -4.80
C SER A 718 25.69 13.37 -4.33
N LYS A 719 26.45 12.47 -4.98
CA LYS A 719 27.92 12.38 -4.81
C LYS A 719 28.68 13.28 -5.78
N GLU A 720 28.02 14.23 -6.43
CA GLU A 720 28.58 14.94 -7.58
C GLU A 720 29.53 16.07 -7.16
N SER A 721 30.82 15.73 -7.24
CA SER A 721 31.97 16.58 -7.47
C SER A 721 31.82 17.38 -8.77
N GLY A 722 31.89 18.72 -8.71
CA GLY A 722 31.98 19.54 -9.92
C GLY A 722 31.92 21.05 -9.69
N ASN A 723 30.78 21.56 -9.23
CA ASN A 723 30.58 23.00 -9.03
C ASN A 723 30.52 23.36 -7.55
N LYS A 724 31.31 24.38 -7.15
CA LYS A 724 31.37 24.86 -5.77
C LYS A 724 30.23 25.84 -5.43
N ASP A 725 29.57 26.43 -6.43
CA ASP A 725 28.53 27.44 -6.26
C ASP A 725 27.14 26.83 -5.95
N GLU A 726 26.31 27.56 -5.21
CA GLU A 726 25.01 27.07 -4.74
C GLU A 726 24.01 26.84 -5.89
N ARG A 727 24.07 27.65 -6.95
CA ARG A 727 23.30 27.45 -8.18
C ARG A 727 23.62 26.10 -8.82
N GLY A 728 24.90 25.76 -8.98
CA GLY A 728 25.34 24.48 -9.52
C GLY A 728 24.88 23.28 -8.68
N LYS A 729 24.98 23.39 -7.35
CA LYS A 729 24.48 22.36 -6.42
C LYS A 729 22.97 22.15 -6.54
N THR A 730 22.20 23.25 -6.61
CA THR A 730 20.74 23.19 -6.76
C THR A 730 20.36 22.49 -8.06
N ARG A 731 20.97 22.87 -9.18
CA ARG A 731 20.76 22.20 -10.48
C ARG A 731 21.03 20.69 -10.39
N ALA A 732 22.16 20.28 -9.79
CA ALA A 732 22.53 18.87 -9.69
C ALA A 732 21.53 18.05 -8.85
N VAL A 733 21.03 18.63 -7.75
CA VAL A 733 20.01 18.01 -6.91
C VAL A 733 18.67 17.86 -7.64
N VAL A 734 18.23 18.90 -8.36
CA VAL A 734 16.99 18.85 -9.13
C VAL A 734 17.10 17.87 -10.31
N ASP A 735 18.24 17.87 -11.01
CA ASP A 735 18.50 16.90 -12.07
C ASP A 735 18.52 15.46 -11.54
N ARG A 736 19.04 15.24 -10.31
CA ARG A 736 18.93 13.95 -9.62
C ARG A 736 17.48 13.57 -9.33
N PHE A 737 16.64 14.51 -8.92
CA PHE A 737 15.21 14.26 -8.69
C PHE A 737 14.50 13.77 -9.96
N PHE A 738 14.67 14.44 -11.11
CA PHE A 738 14.09 13.98 -12.38
C PHE A 738 14.68 12.64 -12.84
N ARG A 739 16.00 12.43 -12.71
CA ARG A 739 16.62 11.12 -12.98
C ARG A 739 16.07 10.00 -12.09
N ASN A 740 15.72 10.30 -10.84
CA ASN A 740 15.06 9.34 -9.95
C ASN A 740 13.65 9.01 -10.46
N ILE A 741 12.87 9.98 -10.96
CA ILE A 741 11.56 9.73 -11.58
C ILE A 741 11.71 8.83 -12.81
N GLU A 742 12.64 9.13 -13.71
CA GLU A 742 12.89 8.33 -14.92
C GLU A 742 13.31 6.89 -14.60
N ARG A 743 14.16 6.69 -13.58
CA ARG A 743 14.56 5.36 -13.12
C ARG A 743 13.41 4.62 -12.46
N PHE A 744 12.63 5.30 -11.62
CA PHE A 744 11.45 4.73 -10.99
C PHE A 744 10.43 4.27 -12.04
N TYR A 745 10.16 5.10 -13.05
CA TYR A 745 9.26 4.75 -14.15
C TYR A 745 9.75 3.51 -14.91
N ARG A 746 11.06 3.41 -15.18
CA ARG A 746 11.67 2.23 -15.82
C ARG A 746 11.56 0.95 -14.99
N GLU A 747 11.72 1.07 -13.68
CA GLU A 747 11.71 -0.08 -12.78
C GLU A 747 10.30 -0.64 -12.57
N TYR A 748 9.30 0.24 -12.43
CA TYR A 748 7.95 -0.15 -11.99
C TYR A 748 6.90 -0.17 -13.10
N ILE A 749 7.11 0.50 -14.23
CA ILE A 749 6.09 0.73 -15.27
C ILE A 749 6.58 0.29 -16.65
N ASP A 750 7.56 0.98 -17.25
CA ASP A 750 8.04 0.70 -18.60
C ASP A 750 9.57 0.70 -18.69
N LYS A 751 10.15 -0.50 -18.81
CA LYS A 751 11.60 -0.72 -18.90
C LYS A 751 12.26 0.00 -20.07
N ASN A 752 11.51 0.32 -21.13
CA ASN A 752 12.02 0.94 -22.35
C ASN A 752 11.87 2.47 -22.36
N PHE A 753 11.52 3.09 -21.24
CA PHE A 753 11.33 4.54 -21.16
C PHE A 753 12.65 5.32 -21.30
N GLU A 754 12.77 6.13 -22.36
CA GLU A 754 13.98 6.87 -22.75
C GLU A 754 13.79 8.40 -22.84
N GLU A 755 12.78 8.96 -22.17
CA GLU A 755 12.53 10.41 -22.15
C GLU A 755 13.28 11.12 -21.02
N LYS A 756 13.67 12.39 -21.26
CA LYS A 756 14.20 13.29 -20.23
C LYS A 756 13.08 14.12 -19.63
N LEU A 757 12.72 13.84 -18.38
CA LEU A 757 11.57 14.47 -17.72
C LEU A 757 11.83 15.92 -17.29
N ASN A 758 13.09 16.34 -17.22
CA ASN A 758 13.47 17.72 -16.92
C ASN A 758 13.50 18.66 -18.14
N ASN A 759 13.08 18.21 -19.31
CA ASN A 759 12.99 19.04 -20.52
C ASN A 759 11.52 19.33 -20.85
N LEU A 760 11.12 20.60 -20.77
CA LEU A 760 9.81 21.07 -21.21
C LEU A 760 9.92 21.64 -22.62
N ILE A 761 9.17 21.07 -23.55
CA ILE A 761 9.13 21.52 -24.95
C ILE A 761 8.00 22.55 -25.10
N LEU A 762 8.33 23.72 -25.64
CA LEU A 762 7.40 24.78 -26.00
C LEU A 762 7.48 25.00 -27.51
N ARG A 763 6.34 25.10 -28.18
CA ARG A 763 6.25 25.38 -29.61
C ARG A 763 5.31 26.55 -29.84
N ASP A 764 5.78 27.56 -30.55
CA ASP A 764 4.99 28.72 -30.91
C ASP A 764 4.02 28.42 -32.07
N SER A 765 3.25 29.43 -32.48
CA SER A 765 2.32 29.31 -33.61
C SER A 765 2.99 29.26 -34.99
N ASP A 766 4.25 29.67 -35.10
CA ASP A 766 5.05 29.62 -36.35
C ASP A 766 5.77 28.27 -36.52
N GLY A 767 5.80 27.45 -35.47
CA GLY A 767 6.35 26.09 -35.47
C GLY A 767 7.78 26.00 -34.91
N GLU A 768 8.34 27.11 -34.43
CA GLU A 768 9.64 27.13 -33.76
C GLU A 768 9.54 26.43 -32.41
N GLU A 769 10.53 25.59 -32.11
CA GLU A 769 10.56 24.75 -30.92
C GLU A 769 11.68 25.19 -29.97
N ALA A 770 11.32 25.37 -28.70
CA ALA A 770 12.23 25.70 -27.63
C ALA A 770 12.18 24.62 -26.54
N VAL A 771 13.36 24.17 -26.08
CA VAL A 771 13.48 23.23 -24.96
C VAL A 771 13.95 23.97 -23.72
N ILE A 772 13.09 24.02 -22.70
CA ILE A 772 13.39 24.61 -21.40
C ILE A 772 13.85 23.52 -20.44
N ASN A 773 15.10 23.60 -19.97
CA ASN A 773 15.60 22.70 -18.94
C ASN A 773 15.11 23.16 -17.55
N ILE A 774 14.25 22.35 -16.94
CA ILE A 774 13.59 22.63 -15.66
C ILE A 774 14.60 22.65 -14.50
N SER A 775 15.66 21.84 -14.56
CA SER A 775 16.69 21.82 -13.52
C SER A 775 17.51 23.10 -13.49
N GLU A 776 17.81 23.68 -14.66
CA GLU A 776 18.47 24.99 -14.78
C GLU A 776 17.54 26.12 -14.36
N LEU A 777 16.30 26.10 -14.84
CA LEU A 777 15.31 27.12 -14.53
C LEU A 777 15.02 27.21 -13.03
N TYR A 778 14.88 26.06 -12.36
CA TYR A 778 14.63 26.02 -10.93
C TYR A 778 15.82 26.49 -10.09
N ALA A 779 17.05 26.20 -10.55
CA ALA A 779 18.25 26.73 -9.92
C ALA A 779 18.36 28.25 -10.06
N ASP A 780 17.95 28.81 -11.20
CA ASP A 780 17.90 30.26 -11.42
C ASP A 780 16.84 30.94 -10.54
N LEU A 781 15.66 30.34 -10.41
CA LEU A 781 14.59 30.84 -9.52
C LEU A 781 15.08 30.95 -8.08
N LEU A 782 15.73 29.91 -7.56
CA LEU A 782 16.22 29.87 -6.20
C LEU A 782 17.39 30.84 -5.96
N GLN A 783 18.30 30.93 -6.93
CA GLN A 783 19.41 31.88 -6.86
C GLN A 783 18.91 33.32 -6.78
N ARG A 784 17.98 33.72 -7.67
CA ARG A 784 17.39 35.07 -7.65
C ARG A 784 16.55 35.34 -6.41
N SER A 785 15.85 34.34 -5.87
CA SER A 785 15.08 34.55 -4.63
C SER A 785 15.99 34.87 -3.44
N ILE A 786 17.18 34.27 -3.38
CA ILE A 786 18.18 34.57 -2.34
C ILE A 786 18.71 35.99 -2.53
N GLU A 787 19.06 36.36 -3.76
CA GLU A 787 19.55 37.71 -4.09
C GLU A 787 18.53 38.79 -3.71
N GLU A 788 17.25 38.58 -4.02
CA GLU A 788 16.16 39.49 -3.65
C GLU A 788 15.97 39.57 -2.12
N SER A 789 16.04 38.43 -1.42
CA SER A 789 15.92 38.39 0.05
C SER A 789 17.05 39.17 0.74
N VAL A 790 18.30 38.99 0.28
CA VAL A 790 19.47 39.71 0.82
C VAL A 790 19.34 41.20 0.55
N SER A 791 18.97 41.59 -0.67
CA SER A 791 18.76 43.00 -1.03
C SER A 791 17.67 43.66 -0.18
N PHE A 792 16.59 42.94 0.11
CA PHE A 792 15.52 43.43 0.96
C PHE A 792 15.96 43.62 2.42
N GLU A 793 16.72 42.68 2.98
CA GLU A 793 17.28 42.84 4.33
C GLU A 793 18.24 44.04 4.42
N GLU A 794 19.11 44.23 3.44
CA GLU A 794 20.00 45.39 3.38
C GLU A 794 19.23 46.70 3.29
N LYS A 795 18.18 46.75 2.47
CA LYS A 795 17.30 47.92 2.35
C LYS A 795 16.58 48.23 3.65
N GLN A 796 16.04 47.22 4.36
CA GLN A 796 15.44 47.44 5.69
C GLN A 796 16.44 47.99 6.70
N LYS A 797 17.68 47.51 6.68
CA LYS A 797 18.74 48.05 7.54
C LYS A 797 18.99 49.52 7.22
N GLN A 798 19.13 49.86 5.94
CA GLN A 798 19.32 51.24 5.49
C GLN A 798 18.13 52.15 5.84
N ASP A 799 16.90 51.68 5.65
CA ASP A 799 15.68 52.44 5.99
C ASP A 799 15.57 52.68 7.50
N LYS A 800 15.93 51.71 8.34
CA LYS A 800 16.01 51.90 9.81
C LYS A 800 17.05 52.94 10.20
N VAL A 801 18.25 52.87 9.62
CA VAL A 801 19.29 53.89 9.86
C VAL A 801 18.79 55.26 9.41
N LYS A 802 18.13 55.35 8.26
CA LYS A 802 17.54 56.59 7.76
C LYS A 802 16.47 57.14 8.69
N GLU A 803 15.54 56.32 9.17
CA GLU A 803 14.51 56.72 10.15
C GLU A 803 15.16 57.26 11.44
N MET A 804 16.22 56.61 11.92
CA MET A 804 16.99 57.09 13.08
C MET A 804 17.65 58.45 12.82
N MET A 805 18.19 58.66 11.62
CA MET A 805 18.79 59.93 11.21
C MET A 805 17.74 61.03 11.06
N ASP A 806 16.60 60.74 10.43
CA ASP A 806 15.46 61.66 10.31
C ASP A 806 14.93 62.05 11.70
N SER A 807 15.03 61.15 12.69
CA SER A 807 14.66 61.42 14.08
C SER A 807 15.52 62.50 14.77
N LEU A 808 16.63 62.91 14.17
CA LEU A 808 17.45 64.04 14.62
C LEU A 808 16.92 65.39 14.14
N ASP A 809 15.96 65.40 13.21
CA ASP A 809 15.33 66.62 12.70
C ASP A 809 14.14 67.06 13.55
N PHE A 810 14.42 67.36 14.82
CA PHE A 810 13.47 67.96 15.73
C PHE A 810 13.61 69.49 15.77
N ASP A 811 12.48 70.18 15.91
CA ASP A 811 12.37 71.63 16.10
C ASP A 811 12.56 71.96 17.59
N VAL A 812 13.39 72.94 17.92
CA VAL A 812 13.80 73.23 19.30
C VAL A 812 13.47 74.68 19.64
N GLN A 813 12.65 74.89 20.65
CA GLN A 813 12.34 76.22 21.16
C GLN A 813 13.41 76.72 22.16
N PRO A 814 13.64 78.04 22.26
CA PRO A 814 14.62 78.61 23.20
C PRO A 814 14.36 78.21 24.66
N ASP A 815 13.09 77.99 25.01
CA ASP A 815 12.63 77.82 26.40
C ASP A 815 12.57 76.35 26.84
N GLU A 816 12.87 75.40 25.95
CA GLU A 816 12.86 73.97 26.26
C GLU A 816 13.92 73.62 27.32
N PRO A 817 13.67 72.61 28.19
CA PRO A 817 14.63 72.18 29.19
C PRO A 817 15.83 71.47 28.54
N LEU A 818 17.03 71.63 29.12
CA LEU A 818 18.21 70.85 28.70
C LEU A 818 17.96 69.37 28.90
N GLN A 819 18.35 68.56 27.92
CA GLN A 819 18.30 67.11 28.02
C GLN A 819 19.51 66.59 28.79
N SER A 820 19.28 65.60 29.66
CA SER A 820 20.35 64.99 30.44
C SER A 820 21.32 64.21 29.55
N VAL A 821 22.61 64.50 29.66
CA VAL A 821 23.70 63.82 28.94
C VAL A 821 24.72 63.31 29.96
N SER A 822 25.13 62.05 29.82
CA SER A 822 26.18 61.46 30.67
C SER A 822 27.57 61.80 30.14
N THR A 823 28.47 62.31 30.96
CA THR A 823 29.88 62.56 30.55
C THR A 823 30.70 61.28 30.40
N TYR A 824 30.22 60.16 30.95
CA TYR A 824 30.82 58.84 30.82
C TYR A 824 29.74 57.75 30.78
N LEU A 825 29.90 56.76 29.90
CA LEU A 825 28.94 55.68 29.73
C LEU A 825 29.25 54.53 30.71
N LYS A 826 28.40 54.34 31.73
CA LYS A 826 28.40 53.09 32.55
C LYS A 826 27.75 51.93 31.80
N ASN A 827 26.69 52.22 31.04
CA ASN A 827 26.03 51.30 30.13
C ASN A 827 26.50 51.59 28.71
N LYS A 828 27.19 50.63 28.08
CA LYS A 828 27.77 50.76 26.73
C LYS A 828 26.86 50.21 25.63
N SER A 829 25.60 49.91 25.94
CA SER A 829 24.65 49.49 24.91
C SER A 829 24.50 50.59 23.87
N ALA A 830 24.48 50.22 22.59
CA ALA A 830 24.40 51.19 21.50
C ALA A 830 23.11 52.04 21.58
N GLU A 831 22.00 51.49 22.09
CA GLU A 831 20.77 52.24 22.39
C GLU A 831 20.99 53.37 23.40
N ASN A 832 21.74 53.12 24.47
CA ASN A 832 22.05 54.15 25.47
C ASN A 832 22.97 55.23 24.87
N VAL A 833 23.91 54.85 24.01
CA VAL A 833 24.80 55.80 23.33
C VAL A 833 24.02 56.68 22.36
N LEU A 834 23.17 56.10 21.51
CA LEU A 834 22.29 56.84 20.61
C LEU A 834 21.44 57.85 21.38
N LYS A 835 20.80 57.44 22.48
CA LYS A 835 20.02 58.36 23.33
C LYS A 835 20.85 59.56 23.82
N ASN A 836 22.04 59.30 24.34
CA ASN A 836 22.87 60.39 24.86
C ASN A 836 23.39 61.33 23.75
N VAL A 837 23.78 60.79 22.59
CA VAL A 837 24.23 61.61 21.45
C VAL A 837 23.07 62.44 20.88
N LYS A 838 21.86 61.87 20.80
CA LYS A 838 20.65 62.62 20.44
C LYS A 838 20.39 63.80 21.40
N ASN A 839 20.57 63.58 22.70
CA ASN A 839 20.46 64.64 23.71
C ASN A 839 21.55 65.72 23.55
N ILE A 840 22.78 65.35 23.20
CA ILE A 840 23.86 66.30 22.87
C ILE A 840 23.45 67.16 21.68
N ILE A 841 23.00 66.55 20.58
CA ILE A 841 22.56 67.25 19.36
C ILE A 841 21.38 68.18 19.68
N HIS A 842 20.49 67.77 20.59
CA HIS A 842 19.38 68.61 21.05
C HIS A 842 19.84 69.86 21.79
N ASN A 843 20.73 69.69 22.78
CA ASN A 843 21.27 70.82 23.55
C ASN A 843 22.07 71.78 22.65
N MET A 844 22.81 71.27 21.66
CA MET A 844 23.50 72.09 20.65
C MET A 844 22.53 72.89 19.77
N LYS A 845 21.45 72.27 19.28
CA LYS A 845 20.39 72.98 18.52
C LYS A 845 19.73 74.09 19.36
N ARG A 846 19.42 73.82 20.64
CA ARG A 846 18.91 74.82 21.60
C ARG A 846 19.87 76.00 21.77
N TYR A 847 21.15 75.72 21.96
CA TYR A 847 22.19 76.73 22.07
C TYR A 847 22.23 77.64 20.84
N GLN A 848 22.17 77.04 19.63
CA GLN A 848 22.13 77.78 18.37
C GLN A 848 20.90 78.70 18.27
N VAL A 849 19.72 78.24 18.67
CA VAL A 849 18.47 79.03 18.61
C VAL A 849 18.48 80.21 19.59
N ARG A 850 19.01 80.03 20.81
CA ARG A 850 19.12 81.10 21.83
C ARG A 850 20.06 82.25 21.43
N HIS A 851 21.10 81.95 20.64
CA HIS A 851 22.16 82.92 20.31
C HIS A 851 22.09 83.39 18.84
N LYS A 852 20.95 83.22 18.16
CA LYS A 852 20.75 83.58 16.74
C LYS A 852 21.00 85.06 16.39
N ASP A 853 20.84 85.98 17.35
CA ASP A 853 20.99 87.43 17.16
C ASP A 853 22.35 87.99 17.61
N GLU A 854 23.21 87.18 18.23
CA GLU A 854 24.57 87.58 18.57
C GLU A 854 25.50 87.26 17.38
N LYS A 855 26.13 88.28 16.81
CA LYS A 855 27.31 88.06 15.95
C LYS A 855 28.41 87.48 16.84
N VAL A 856 28.47 86.16 16.94
CA VAL A 856 29.56 85.42 17.57
C VAL A 856 30.79 85.58 16.68
N GLU A 857 31.54 86.68 16.86
CA GLU A 857 32.91 86.78 16.40
C GLU A 857 33.75 85.77 17.21
N GLY A 858 33.99 84.60 16.60
CA GLY A 858 35.10 83.74 16.97
C GLY A 858 34.85 82.28 17.33
N ASP A 859 33.80 81.58 16.86
CA ASP A 859 33.85 80.09 16.74
C ASP A 859 32.70 79.44 15.91
N ASN A 860 32.11 80.17 14.95
CA ASN A 860 30.96 79.64 14.20
C ASN A 860 31.33 78.39 13.37
N ALA A 861 32.59 78.30 12.92
CA ALA A 861 33.12 77.13 12.23
C ALA A 861 33.30 75.91 13.16
N GLY A 862 33.82 76.10 14.38
CA GLY A 862 34.01 75.01 15.35
C GLY A 862 32.70 74.41 15.83
N PHE A 863 31.65 75.24 16.01
CA PHE A 863 30.31 74.76 16.35
C PHE A 863 29.70 73.87 15.25
N ILE A 864 29.78 74.31 13.98
CA ILE A 864 29.25 73.55 12.84
C ILE A 864 29.99 72.22 12.69
N ILE A 865 31.32 72.25 12.73
CA ILE A 865 32.15 71.03 12.65
C ILE A 865 31.80 70.06 13.78
N MET A 866 31.65 70.54 15.02
CA MET A 866 31.34 69.68 16.15
C MET A 866 29.93 69.08 16.05
N ARG A 867 28.96 69.85 15.52
CA ARG A 867 27.59 69.37 15.30
C ARG A 867 27.56 68.29 14.23
N GLU A 868 28.25 68.50 13.11
CA GLU A 868 28.39 67.50 12.05
C GLU A 868 29.10 66.25 12.55
N TYR A 869 30.15 66.40 13.37
CA TYR A 869 30.86 65.28 13.99
C TYR A 869 29.99 64.46 14.94
N ALA A 870 29.13 65.11 15.74
CA ALA A 870 28.16 64.40 16.59
C ALA A 870 27.09 63.66 15.77
N ILE A 871 26.68 64.21 14.63
CA ILE A 871 25.72 63.57 13.70
C ILE A 871 26.38 62.37 13.00
N ASP A 872 27.63 62.50 12.52
CA ASP A 872 28.40 61.39 11.94
C ASP A 872 28.60 60.25 12.95
N TYR A 873 28.97 60.58 14.18
CA TYR A 873 29.11 59.61 15.25
C TYR A 873 27.77 58.94 15.57
N TYR A 874 26.67 59.68 15.58
CA TYR A 874 25.32 59.11 15.73
C TYR A 874 25.00 58.11 14.62
N GLN A 875 25.32 58.44 13.37
CA GLN A 875 25.10 57.57 12.21
C GLN A 875 25.90 56.25 12.35
N ARG A 876 27.19 56.32 12.67
CA ARG A 876 28.04 55.13 12.85
C ARG A 876 27.57 54.21 13.98
N VAL A 877 27.09 54.78 15.08
CA VAL A 877 26.50 53.99 16.18
C VAL A 877 25.15 53.39 15.77
N ALA A 878 24.36 54.09 14.94
CA ALA A 878 23.09 53.60 14.43
C ALA A 878 23.30 52.41 13.48
N GLU A 879 24.26 52.51 12.56
CA GLU A 879 24.69 51.42 11.67
C GLU A 879 25.14 50.20 12.49
N PHE A 880 26.01 50.41 13.49
CA PHE A 880 26.46 49.34 14.39
C PHE A 880 25.30 48.69 15.16
N TRP A 881 24.35 49.49 15.66
CA TRP A 881 23.19 48.98 16.40
C TRP A 881 22.23 48.18 15.52
N VAL A 882 22.00 48.61 14.28
CA VAL A 882 21.15 47.89 13.33
C VAL A 882 21.77 46.54 12.93
N GLU A 883 23.10 46.47 12.81
CA GLU A 883 23.81 45.21 12.57
C GLU A 883 23.90 44.32 13.81
N ASN A 884 24.07 44.91 14.99
CA ASN A 884 24.41 44.22 16.23
C ASN A 884 23.59 44.72 17.44
N PRO A 885 22.25 44.53 17.47
CA PRO A 885 21.36 45.21 18.42
C PRO A 885 21.56 44.82 19.89
N LYS A 886 22.27 43.71 20.17
CA LYS A 886 22.51 43.18 21.52
C LYS A 886 23.96 43.35 21.99
N LEU A 887 24.85 43.91 21.17
CA LEU A 887 26.24 44.11 21.54
C LEU A 887 26.49 45.51 22.08
N ASP A 888 27.39 45.61 23.05
CA ASP A 888 27.93 46.90 23.48
C ASP A 888 28.80 47.50 22.36
N ILE A 889 28.85 48.83 22.29
CA ILE A 889 29.72 49.51 21.33
C ILE A 889 31.20 49.17 21.61
N PRO A 890 32.05 49.07 20.56
CA PRO A 890 33.48 48.85 20.72
C PRO A 890 34.15 49.88 21.62
N GLU A 891 35.27 49.52 22.26
CA GLU A 891 36.00 50.44 23.16
C GLU A 891 36.46 51.73 22.46
N GLU A 892 36.74 51.67 21.17
CA GLU A 892 37.13 52.82 20.35
C GLU A 892 35.99 53.84 20.24
N MET A 893 34.79 53.40 19.85
CA MET A 893 33.58 54.24 19.84
C MET A 893 33.27 54.76 21.26
N SER A 894 33.46 53.96 22.30
CA SER A 894 33.22 54.42 23.69
C SER A 894 34.19 55.52 24.13
N LYS A 895 35.43 55.54 23.63
CA LYS A 895 36.38 56.64 23.89
C LYS A 895 35.98 57.88 23.09
N GLU A 896 35.65 57.70 21.82
CA GLU A 896 35.19 58.76 20.92
C GLU A 896 33.96 59.49 21.47
N TYR A 897 32.97 58.76 22.00
CA TYR A 897 31.83 59.35 22.71
C TYR A 897 32.25 60.25 23.88
N LYS A 898 33.24 59.81 24.67
CA LYS A 898 33.71 60.56 25.84
C LYS A 898 34.34 61.89 25.43
N ASP A 899 35.06 61.91 24.31
CA ASP A 899 35.63 63.13 23.75
C ASP A 899 34.53 64.06 23.23
N ILE A 900 33.53 63.52 22.50
CA ILE A 900 32.36 64.27 22.04
C ILE A 900 31.58 64.89 23.21
N ALA A 901 31.29 64.10 24.25
CA ALA A 901 30.53 64.55 25.42
C ALA A 901 31.28 65.64 26.21
N LYS A 902 32.62 65.56 26.24
CA LYS A 902 33.48 66.57 26.89
C LYS A 902 33.53 67.87 26.08
N ASP A 903 33.74 67.78 24.78
CA ASP A 903 33.85 68.97 23.92
C ASP A 903 32.51 69.69 23.74
N CYS A 904 31.40 68.96 23.83
CA CYS A 904 30.05 69.51 23.84
C CYS A 904 29.54 69.96 25.22
N SER A 905 30.29 69.76 26.31
CA SER A 905 29.82 70.13 27.67
C SER A 905 29.54 71.63 27.79
N LYS A 906 30.28 72.47 27.06
CA LYS A 906 30.08 73.93 27.00
C LYS A 906 28.70 74.36 26.51
N TYR A 907 27.98 73.49 25.79
CA TYR A 907 26.61 73.74 25.33
C TYR A 907 25.53 73.25 26.32
N ASN A 908 25.95 72.56 27.38
CA ASN A 908 25.09 72.01 28.43
C ASN A 908 25.12 72.86 29.73
N GLU A 909 25.88 73.94 29.77
CA GLU A 909 26.05 74.80 30.96
C GLU A 909 25.15 76.04 30.84
N GLU A 910 24.23 76.21 31.79
CA GLU A 910 23.55 77.49 32.02
C GLU A 910 24.56 78.49 32.58
N LYS A 911 24.74 79.60 31.88
CA LYS A 911 25.06 80.86 32.54
C LYS A 911 23.98 81.88 32.23
#